data_AF-A0A956FC67-F1
#
_entry.id   AF-A0A956FC67-F1
#
_cell.length_a   1.000
_cell.length_b   1.000
_cell.length_c   1.000
_cell.angle_alpha   90.00
_cell.angle_beta   90.00
_cell.angle_gamma   90.00
#
_symmetry.space_group_name_H-M   'P 1'
#
loop_
_entity.id
_entity.type
_entity.pdbx_description
1 polymer ?
#
loop_
_entity_poly.entity_id
_entity_poly.type
_entity_poly.pdbx_seq_one_letter_code
_entity_poly.pdbx_strand_id
1 'polypeptide(L)'
;MALGAPAGCLKIPPELPQEPDAMPAAPSTAAEVLDRFVTASGGEAALRALPARTIEARMIVRAQEGCDDPEAGCVAEDKVGSFLLRTTADGKLYRRTVLDDLVEEKGFDGEEGWQLAGDLLRIESPEEVELSKEDAVLHWYLDLEERGVQVTLVQPPRKEDSEGQVTVLDGVRWETAGAATSPKTMWFDRATGLLREEIVEDALETDEGEQVQRQTIVYDDYRDVGGIEVPHLVRVINELGDQKQVVEFVTQEVDHRPVEASVFARPELPAPAPAPDQRLAALQAATKAAADEPDDAASQVALARAAWEAAHFETAEKAARATLALDPAEPEALVLLARVLVLRGDTKEAADVLDKARSAGLRPEVLALEEAWIHYRRRDFAKLAKTLDAVGNPVLAGRYRSFVGKPLQTKAKGCVTTVPLVSGSPLAVVEIMVEDEPVNAILDTGASDLILSNSFAAARGISVRSLGAQAPRGTPSVGYGEAQALRIGDVTITNVPVDVFDDRAMAEMAGNDLPDVKAVLGLSMLSDLQVSLDVPAKTLELVQGGGRCKGDREARRTGEGLPFWQHETHFLYVMAELGDAEGLYLLNTGMRGADIAANLLAHGHAGLPIPPMRDDVAMGTVDAFTLGPLTLSGLESAVAYTDPQGQIRGFFERVKTSTGFREDGMIGLAPLATRRFTLDFDTRRIYFADAPPTAAAKEPEAPAKGEGKGKGKGTKAKAAE
;
A
#
# COMPACT_ATOMS: atom_id res chain seq x y z
N MET A 1 -40.64 -100.18 10.52
CA MET A 1 -39.54 -100.56 11.45
C MET A 1 -38.24 -99.98 10.89
N ALA A 2 -37.48 -99.27 11.74
CA ALA A 2 -36.05 -98.88 11.62
C ALA A 2 -35.61 -98.09 10.36
N LEU A 3 -35.22 -96.80 10.45
CA LEU A 3 -33.94 -96.22 10.93
C LEU A 3 -32.76 -96.37 9.93
N GLY A 4 -32.15 -95.23 9.57
CA GLY A 4 -30.71 -95.16 9.20
C GLY A 4 -30.36 -94.49 7.87
N ALA A 5 -29.83 -93.26 7.91
CA ALA A 5 -29.19 -92.49 6.83
C ALA A 5 -27.78 -93.07 6.46
N PRO A 6 -27.01 -92.61 5.43
CA PRO A 6 -26.67 -91.20 5.20
C PRO A 6 -26.60 -90.70 3.73
N ALA A 7 -26.54 -89.37 3.66
CA ALA A 7 -26.37 -88.53 2.49
C ALA A 7 -25.05 -88.80 1.74
N GLY A 8 -25.12 -88.72 0.41
CA GLY A 8 -23.98 -88.84 -0.49
C GLY A 8 -23.03 -87.64 -0.40
N CYS A 9 -21.74 -87.96 -0.42
CA CYS A 9 -20.61 -87.05 -0.39
C CYS A 9 -20.61 -86.07 -1.57
N LEU A 10 -20.50 -84.77 -1.26
CA LEU A 10 -20.03 -83.72 -2.16
C LEU A 10 -18.55 -83.98 -2.50
N LYS A 11 -18.23 -83.95 -3.79
CA LYS A 11 -16.85 -83.94 -4.28
C LYS A 11 -16.22 -82.57 -3.97
N ILE A 12 -15.11 -82.60 -3.24
CA ILE A 12 -14.25 -81.45 -2.97
C ILE A 12 -13.44 -81.15 -4.26
N PRO A 13 -13.48 -79.94 -4.83
CA PRO A 13 -12.50 -79.51 -5.84
C PRO A 13 -11.10 -79.43 -5.20
N PRO A 14 -10.04 -79.97 -5.82
CA PRO A 14 -8.69 -79.83 -5.33
C PRO A 14 -8.14 -78.49 -5.81
N GLU A 15 -8.43 -77.41 -5.10
CA GLU A 15 -7.69 -76.15 -5.16
C GLU A 15 -8.16 -75.26 -4.01
N LEU A 16 -7.43 -75.35 -2.89
CA LEU A 16 -7.47 -74.33 -1.86
C LEU A 16 -6.73 -73.09 -2.43
N PRO A 17 -7.24 -71.86 -2.23
CA PRO A 17 -6.46 -70.67 -2.54
C PRO A 17 -5.13 -70.69 -1.77
N GLN A 18 -4.08 -70.27 -2.46
CA GLN A 18 -2.71 -70.17 -1.94
C GLN A 18 -2.66 -69.35 -0.64
N GLU A 19 -1.66 -69.67 0.20
CA GLU A 19 -1.32 -68.94 1.42
C GLU A 19 -1.23 -67.41 1.15
N PRO A 20 -1.56 -66.54 2.12
CA PRO A 20 -1.46 -65.09 1.94
C PRO A 20 0.00 -64.73 1.61
N ASP A 21 0.18 -63.94 0.55
CA ASP A 21 1.47 -63.54 0.01
C ASP A 21 2.44 -63.12 1.13
N ALA A 22 3.66 -63.68 1.10
CA ALA A 22 4.73 -63.28 1.99
C ALA A 22 4.95 -61.76 1.86
N MET A 23 5.08 -61.07 3.01
CA MET A 23 5.29 -59.62 3.05
C MET A 23 6.41 -59.21 2.07
N PRO A 24 6.19 -58.19 1.22
CA PRO A 24 7.19 -57.78 0.23
C PRO A 24 8.56 -57.54 0.84
N ALA A 25 9.62 -57.83 0.08
CA ALA A 25 10.99 -57.60 0.56
C ALA A 25 11.22 -56.13 0.87
N ALA A 26 12.10 -55.84 1.84
CA ALA A 26 12.49 -54.46 2.15
C ALA A 26 13.16 -53.81 0.91
N PRO A 27 12.79 -52.57 0.56
CA PRO A 27 13.37 -51.87 -0.57
C PRO A 27 14.83 -51.50 -0.30
N SER A 28 15.60 -51.44 -1.37
CA SER A 28 17.03 -51.11 -1.36
C SER A 28 17.32 -49.66 -1.77
N THR A 29 16.37 -49.00 -2.45
CA THR A 29 16.50 -47.61 -2.93
C THR A 29 15.17 -46.86 -2.78
N ALA A 30 15.22 -45.52 -2.81
CA ALA A 30 14.00 -44.70 -2.82
C ALA A 30 13.18 -44.91 -4.10
N ALA A 31 13.85 -45.06 -5.24
CA ALA A 31 13.19 -45.36 -6.52
C ALA A 31 12.35 -46.64 -6.45
N GLU A 32 12.86 -47.69 -5.80
CA GLU A 32 12.11 -48.94 -5.61
C GLU A 32 10.81 -48.74 -4.79
N VAL A 33 10.82 -47.83 -3.80
CA VAL A 33 9.61 -47.49 -3.04
C VAL A 33 8.59 -46.77 -3.93
N LEU A 34 9.06 -45.79 -4.70
CA LEU A 34 8.20 -45.00 -5.58
C LEU A 34 7.64 -45.84 -6.75
N ASP A 35 8.41 -46.76 -7.32
CA ASP A 35 7.94 -47.69 -8.35
C ASP A 35 6.81 -48.60 -7.84
N ARG A 36 6.93 -49.07 -6.58
CA ARG A 36 5.86 -49.82 -5.91
C ARG A 36 4.61 -48.96 -5.74
N PHE A 37 4.78 -47.71 -5.34
CA PHE A 37 3.66 -46.77 -5.21
C PHE A 37 2.98 -46.47 -6.54
N VAL A 38 3.75 -46.20 -7.61
CA VAL A 38 3.23 -46.00 -8.97
C VAL A 38 2.44 -47.23 -9.43
N THR A 39 2.97 -48.43 -9.18
CA THR A 39 2.30 -49.69 -9.53
C THR A 39 1.01 -49.87 -8.73
N ALA A 40 1.05 -49.66 -7.41
CA ALA A 40 -0.11 -49.79 -6.52
C ALA A 40 -1.19 -48.74 -6.83
N SER A 41 -0.81 -47.56 -7.29
CA SER A 41 -1.74 -46.46 -7.59
C SER A 41 -2.50 -46.61 -8.91
N GLY A 42 -2.20 -47.63 -9.72
CA GLY A 42 -2.83 -47.87 -11.02
C GLY A 42 -1.86 -48.08 -12.19
N GLY A 43 -0.56 -47.85 -11.96
CA GLY A 43 0.51 -47.99 -12.95
C GLY A 43 0.73 -46.73 -13.80
N GLU A 44 1.98 -46.51 -14.20
CA GLU A 44 2.43 -45.27 -14.86
C GLU A 44 1.60 -44.90 -16.11
N ALA A 45 1.28 -45.88 -16.96
CA ALA A 45 0.54 -45.64 -18.19
C ALA A 45 -0.89 -45.13 -17.94
N ALA A 46 -1.57 -45.65 -16.92
CA ALA A 46 -2.92 -45.22 -16.57
C ALA A 46 -2.88 -43.83 -15.92
N LEU A 47 -1.90 -43.60 -15.04
CA LEU A 47 -1.68 -42.32 -14.39
C LEU A 47 -1.41 -41.21 -15.41
N ARG A 48 -0.44 -41.40 -16.32
CA ARG A 48 -0.12 -40.42 -17.37
C ARG A 48 -1.26 -40.16 -18.36
N ALA A 49 -2.24 -41.05 -18.46
CA ALA A 49 -3.40 -40.87 -19.33
C ALA A 49 -4.46 -39.93 -18.74
N LEU A 50 -4.38 -39.60 -17.44
CA LEU A 50 -5.33 -38.69 -16.80
C LEU A 50 -5.12 -37.26 -17.30
N PRO A 51 -6.13 -36.60 -17.88
CA PRO A 51 -6.00 -35.21 -18.30
C PRO A 51 -6.08 -34.24 -17.11
N ALA A 52 -6.81 -34.61 -16.07
CA ALA A 52 -7.00 -33.84 -14.85
C ALA A 52 -7.52 -34.72 -13.71
N ARG A 53 -7.58 -34.16 -12.50
CA ARG A 53 -8.25 -34.74 -11.33
C ARG A 53 -9.00 -33.65 -10.59
N THR A 54 -10.28 -33.91 -10.34
CA THR A 54 -11.14 -33.14 -9.45
C THR A 54 -11.43 -33.98 -8.20
N ILE A 55 -11.25 -33.39 -7.03
CA ILE A 55 -11.60 -33.98 -5.72
C ILE A 55 -12.54 -33.01 -5.02
N GLU A 56 -13.73 -33.49 -4.69
CA GLU A 56 -14.66 -32.80 -3.79
C GLU A 56 -14.69 -33.54 -2.45
N ALA A 57 -14.43 -32.83 -1.36
CA ALA A 57 -14.38 -33.40 -0.03
C ALA A 57 -15.18 -32.56 0.96
N ARG A 58 -15.74 -33.23 1.97
CA ARG A 58 -16.20 -32.58 3.18
C ARG A 58 -14.99 -32.32 4.06
N MET A 59 -14.78 -31.05 4.43
CA MET A 59 -13.71 -30.64 5.34
C MET A 59 -14.26 -30.60 6.77
N ILE A 60 -13.52 -31.13 7.74
CA ILE A 60 -13.89 -31.11 9.15
C ILE A 60 -12.68 -30.63 9.96
N VAL A 61 -12.75 -29.43 10.51
CA VAL A 61 -11.76 -28.93 11.47
C VAL A 61 -12.21 -29.39 12.85
N ARG A 62 -11.46 -30.31 13.47
CA ARG A 62 -11.83 -30.93 14.74
C ARG A 62 -11.64 -29.97 15.90
N ALA A 63 -12.50 -30.10 16.92
CA ALA A 63 -12.30 -29.43 18.20
C ALA A 63 -10.95 -29.82 18.82
N GLN A 64 -10.27 -28.84 19.42
CA GLN A 64 -9.00 -29.01 20.12
C GLN A 64 -9.25 -29.42 21.58
N GLU A 65 -8.45 -30.36 22.08
CA GLU A 65 -8.55 -30.83 23.45
C GLU A 65 -8.13 -29.73 24.44
N GLY A 66 -8.95 -29.44 25.45
CA GLY A 66 -8.70 -28.38 26.43
C GLY A 66 -9.06 -26.96 25.99
N CYS A 67 -9.71 -26.80 24.83
CA CYS A 67 -10.23 -25.53 24.35
C CYS A 67 -11.67 -25.29 24.83
N ASP A 68 -11.81 -24.69 26.02
CA ASP A 68 -13.13 -24.35 26.61
C ASP A 68 -13.56 -22.90 26.33
N ASP A 69 -12.68 -22.06 25.76
CA ASP A 69 -12.91 -20.63 25.52
C ASP A 69 -12.70 -20.24 24.04
N PRO A 70 -13.76 -19.84 23.32
CA PRO A 70 -13.66 -19.37 21.93
C PRO A 70 -12.80 -18.11 21.75
N GLU A 71 -12.59 -17.30 22.80
CA GLU A 71 -11.72 -16.11 22.75
C GLU A 71 -10.22 -16.47 22.85
N ALA A 72 -9.88 -17.71 23.18
CA ALA A 72 -8.50 -18.18 23.32
C ALA A 72 -7.79 -18.52 21.99
N GLY A 73 -8.43 -18.27 20.84
CA GLY A 73 -7.84 -18.53 19.52
C GLY A 73 -7.71 -20.01 19.15
N CYS A 74 -8.42 -20.89 19.86
CA CYS A 74 -8.47 -22.33 19.64
C CYS A 74 -9.86 -22.77 19.13
N VAL A 75 -9.97 -23.97 18.55
CA VAL A 75 -11.24 -24.49 17.99
C VAL A 75 -12.00 -25.28 19.06
N ALA A 76 -13.06 -24.71 19.64
CA ALA A 76 -13.82 -25.34 20.72
C ALA A 76 -14.83 -26.42 20.25
N GLU A 77 -15.36 -26.29 19.03
CA GLU A 77 -16.32 -27.23 18.43
C GLU A 77 -15.91 -27.58 17.00
N ASP A 78 -16.30 -28.78 16.54
CA ASP A 78 -16.05 -29.21 15.16
C ASP A 78 -16.67 -28.23 14.17
N LYS A 79 -15.84 -27.72 13.25
CA LYS A 79 -16.31 -26.91 12.12
C LYS A 79 -16.38 -27.76 10.86
N VAL A 80 -17.48 -27.63 10.13
CA VAL A 80 -17.73 -28.40 8.92
C VAL A 80 -17.78 -27.48 7.71
N GLY A 81 -17.01 -27.84 6.69
CA GLY A 81 -16.87 -27.10 5.45
C GLY A 81 -16.84 -28.00 4.21
N SER A 82 -16.54 -27.39 3.08
CA SER A 82 -16.32 -28.08 1.80
C SER A 82 -14.97 -27.71 1.21
N PHE A 83 -14.33 -28.68 0.56
CA PHE A 83 -13.07 -28.54 -0.12
C PHE A 83 -13.20 -29.05 -1.56
N LEU A 84 -12.73 -28.27 -2.52
CA LEU A 84 -12.65 -28.63 -3.93
C LEU A 84 -11.20 -28.43 -4.37
N LEU A 85 -10.60 -29.46 -4.98
CA LEU A 85 -9.29 -29.38 -5.62
C LEU A 85 -9.41 -29.85 -7.07
N ARG A 86 -8.79 -29.10 -7.98
CA ARG A 86 -8.68 -29.43 -9.40
C ARG A 86 -7.23 -29.28 -9.81
N THR A 87 -6.64 -30.33 -10.34
CA THR A 87 -5.29 -30.30 -10.93
C THR A 87 -5.28 -30.91 -12.32
N THR A 88 -4.41 -30.44 -13.21
CA THR A 88 -4.35 -30.88 -14.61
C THR A 88 -2.99 -31.49 -14.94
N ALA A 89 -2.94 -32.31 -16.00
CA ALA A 89 -1.71 -32.91 -16.48
C ALA A 89 -0.69 -31.88 -16.99
N ASP A 90 -1.15 -30.70 -17.40
CA ASP A 90 -0.31 -29.57 -17.83
C ASP A 90 0.05 -28.62 -16.67
N GLY A 91 -0.18 -29.03 -15.41
CA GLY A 91 0.34 -28.31 -14.24
C GLY A 91 -0.47 -27.07 -13.85
N LYS A 92 -1.80 -27.12 -13.94
CA LYS A 92 -2.69 -26.07 -13.43
C LYS A 92 -3.39 -26.54 -12.16
N LEU A 93 -3.70 -25.59 -11.27
CA LEU A 93 -4.33 -25.87 -9.98
C LEU A 93 -5.47 -24.90 -9.70
N TYR A 94 -6.57 -25.39 -9.17
CA TYR A 94 -7.61 -24.58 -8.55
C TYR A 94 -8.08 -25.28 -7.27
N ARG A 95 -8.16 -24.51 -6.18
CA ARG A 95 -8.55 -24.96 -4.86
C ARG A 95 -9.60 -24.01 -4.31
N ARG A 96 -10.69 -24.54 -3.78
CA ARG A 96 -11.72 -23.77 -3.07
C ARG A 96 -12.02 -24.40 -1.72
N THR A 97 -11.87 -23.61 -0.67
CA THR A 97 -12.18 -23.98 0.70
C THR A 97 -13.35 -23.12 1.17
N VAL A 98 -14.36 -23.76 1.76
CA VAL A 98 -15.48 -23.08 2.42
C VAL A 98 -15.55 -23.57 3.84
N LEU A 99 -15.49 -22.67 4.81
CA LEU A 99 -15.64 -22.97 6.23
C LEU A 99 -16.46 -21.85 6.89
N ASP A 100 -17.61 -22.20 7.46
CA ASP A 100 -18.60 -21.22 7.92
C ASP A 100 -18.97 -20.24 6.77
N ASP A 101 -18.83 -18.93 6.99
CA ASP A 101 -19.06 -17.89 5.98
C ASP A 101 -17.79 -17.54 5.18
N LEU A 102 -16.64 -18.13 5.52
CA LEU A 102 -15.37 -17.87 4.85
C LEU A 102 -15.25 -18.73 3.59
N VAL A 103 -15.04 -18.06 2.45
CA VAL A 103 -14.71 -18.69 1.17
C VAL A 103 -13.32 -18.23 0.75
N GLU A 104 -12.43 -19.19 0.57
CA GLU A 104 -11.08 -18.97 0.07
C GLU A 104 -10.89 -19.75 -1.22
N GLU A 105 -10.37 -19.07 -2.25
CA GLU A 105 -10.03 -19.66 -3.52
C GLU A 105 -8.54 -19.44 -3.80
N LYS A 106 -7.87 -20.44 -4.35
CA LYS A 106 -6.49 -20.36 -4.84
C LYS A 106 -6.46 -20.94 -6.25
N GLY A 107 -5.76 -20.29 -7.16
CA GLY A 107 -5.55 -20.80 -8.51
C GLY A 107 -4.14 -20.58 -9.01
N PHE A 108 -3.74 -21.41 -9.96
CA PHE A 108 -2.50 -21.32 -10.72
C PHE A 108 -2.78 -21.78 -12.14
N ASP A 109 -2.54 -20.89 -13.11
CA ASP A 109 -2.86 -21.14 -14.52
C ASP A 109 -1.70 -21.74 -15.34
N GLY A 110 -0.57 -22.00 -14.68
CA GLY A 110 0.69 -22.42 -15.31
C GLY A 110 1.75 -21.32 -15.31
N GLU A 111 1.36 -20.06 -15.12
CA GLU A 111 2.26 -18.90 -15.11
C GLU A 111 2.06 -18.00 -13.87
N GLU A 112 0.81 -17.63 -13.55
CA GLU A 112 0.46 -16.75 -12.43
C GLU A 112 -0.35 -17.51 -11.36
N GLY A 113 0.07 -17.35 -10.11
CA GLY A 113 -0.65 -17.83 -8.94
C GLY A 113 -1.49 -16.72 -8.32
N TRP A 114 -2.68 -17.05 -7.83
CA TRP A 114 -3.59 -16.10 -7.20
C TRP A 114 -4.37 -16.71 -6.05
N GLN A 115 -4.78 -15.86 -5.10
CA GLN A 115 -5.59 -16.22 -3.95
C GLN A 115 -6.69 -15.17 -3.77
N LEU A 116 -7.93 -15.62 -3.54
CA LEU A 116 -9.08 -14.76 -3.35
C LEU A 116 -9.75 -15.12 -2.01
N ALA A 117 -9.89 -14.13 -1.13
CA ALA A 117 -10.63 -14.23 0.11
C ALA A 117 -11.58 -13.03 0.22
N GLY A 118 -12.90 -13.27 0.17
CA GLY A 118 -13.88 -12.20 0.03
C GLY A 118 -13.67 -11.41 -1.27
N ASP A 119 -13.49 -10.10 -1.16
CA ASP A 119 -13.20 -9.20 -2.29
C ASP A 119 -11.69 -8.93 -2.48
N LEU A 120 -10.83 -9.62 -1.70
CA LEU A 120 -9.39 -9.40 -1.71
C LEU A 120 -8.69 -10.44 -2.60
N LEU A 121 -8.31 -10.00 -3.80
CA LEU A 121 -7.51 -10.80 -4.72
C LEU A 121 -6.02 -10.51 -4.49
N ARG A 122 -5.24 -11.53 -4.18
CA ARG A 122 -3.77 -11.45 -4.04
C ARG A 122 -3.12 -12.25 -5.14
N ILE A 123 -2.07 -11.68 -5.73
CA ILE A 123 -1.19 -12.36 -6.68
C ILE A 123 0.00 -12.89 -5.91
N GLU A 124 0.36 -14.14 -6.19
CA GLU A 124 1.48 -14.82 -5.56
C GLU A 124 2.82 -14.19 -6.00
N SER A 125 3.76 -14.11 -5.06
CA SER A 125 5.13 -13.69 -5.32
C SER A 125 5.87 -14.71 -6.19
N PRO A 126 7.03 -14.38 -6.78
CA PRO A 126 7.81 -15.35 -7.54
C PRO A 126 8.18 -16.61 -6.76
N GLU A 127 8.44 -16.49 -5.46
CA GLU A 127 8.76 -17.62 -4.59
C GLU A 127 7.53 -18.51 -4.37
N GLU A 128 6.36 -17.91 -4.15
CA GLU A 128 5.09 -18.63 -4.01
C GLU A 128 4.64 -19.30 -5.31
N VAL A 129 4.91 -18.68 -6.47
CA VAL A 129 4.63 -19.28 -7.77
C VAL A 129 5.42 -20.58 -7.97
N GLU A 130 6.67 -20.68 -7.50
CA GLU A 130 7.42 -21.94 -7.53
C GLU A 130 6.78 -23.02 -6.65
N LEU A 131 6.20 -22.65 -5.50
CA LEU A 131 5.42 -23.57 -4.67
C LEU A 131 4.16 -24.04 -5.40
N SER A 132 3.41 -23.11 -6.00
CA SER A 132 2.18 -23.42 -6.73
C SER A 132 2.43 -24.29 -7.97
N LYS A 133 3.58 -24.13 -8.64
CA LYS A 133 4.00 -25.03 -9.72
C LYS A 133 4.12 -26.47 -9.24
N GLU A 134 4.74 -26.70 -8.09
CA GLU A 134 4.87 -28.04 -7.52
C GLU A 134 3.53 -28.58 -7.02
N ASP A 135 2.72 -27.77 -6.33
CA ASP A 135 1.37 -28.15 -5.88
C ASP A 135 0.45 -28.53 -7.05
N ALA A 136 0.64 -27.90 -8.22
CA ALA A 136 -0.16 -28.14 -9.41
C ALA A 136 0.21 -29.44 -10.16
N VAL A 137 1.32 -30.10 -9.80
CA VAL A 137 1.74 -31.36 -10.43
C VAL A 137 0.76 -32.47 -10.05
N LEU A 138 -0.03 -32.90 -11.03
CA LEU A 138 -1.03 -33.98 -10.85
C LEU A 138 -0.40 -35.29 -10.32
N HIS A 139 0.82 -35.60 -10.75
CA HIS A 139 1.58 -36.78 -10.34
C HIS A 139 2.94 -36.38 -9.75
N TRP A 140 2.93 -35.85 -8.53
CA TRP A 140 4.13 -35.37 -7.82
C TRP A 140 5.26 -36.42 -7.67
N TYR A 141 4.98 -37.70 -7.93
CA TYR A 141 5.92 -38.83 -7.86
C TYR A 141 6.52 -39.24 -9.21
N LEU A 142 6.13 -38.59 -10.32
CA LEU A 142 6.72 -38.80 -11.65
C LEU A 142 7.72 -37.70 -11.99
N ASP A 143 8.60 -37.98 -12.95
CA ASP A 143 9.50 -37.00 -13.58
C ASP A 143 10.36 -36.19 -12.58
N LEU A 144 10.77 -36.84 -11.49
CA LEU A 144 11.44 -36.21 -10.34
C LEU A 144 12.74 -35.51 -10.72
N GLU A 145 13.58 -36.19 -11.53
CA GLU A 145 14.87 -35.63 -11.97
C GLU A 145 14.68 -34.39 -12.85
N GLU A 146 13.70 -34.42 -13.77
CA GLU A 146 13.37 -33.30 -14.65
C GLU A 146 12.87 -32.08 -13.86
N ARG A 147 12.20 -32.33 -12.73
CA ARG A 147 11.71 -31.31 -11.79
C ARG A 147 12.72 -30.92 -10.71
N GLY A 148 13.95 -31.44 -10.74
CA GLY A 148 14.99 -31.10 -9.77
C GLY A 148 14.73 -31.62 -8.34
N VAL A 149 13.87 -32.64 -8.22
CA VAL A 149 13.54 -33.30 -6.96
C VAL A 149 14.57 -34.38 -6.64
N GLN A 150 15.12 -34.34 -5.44
CA GLN A 150 16.01 -35.35 -4.88
C GLN A 150 15.24 -36.23 -3.90
N VAL A 151 15.42 -37.54 -4.04
CA VAL A 151 14.82 -38.52 -3.13
C VAL A 151 15.87 -39.44 -2.53
N THR A 152 15.78 -39.69 -1.22
CA THR A 152 16.67 -40.62 -0.51
C THR A 152 15.89 -41.58 0.37
N LEU A 153 16.38 -42.82 0.48
CA LEU A 153 15.73 -43.86 1.28
C LEU A 153 16.01 -43.62 2.76
N VAL A 154 14.96 -43.54 3.57
CA VAL A 154 15.07 -43.39 5.03
C VAL A 154 15.24 -44.76 5.67
N GLN A 155 16.25 -44.89 6.53
CA GLN A 155 16.57 -46.12 7.26
C GLN A 155 16.75 -45.83 8.75
N PRO A 156 16.26 -46.70 9.66
CA PRO A 156 15.49 -47.92 9.40
C PRO A 156 14.01 -47.65 9.03
N PRO A 157 13.28 -48.63 8.46
CA PRO A 157 11.83 -48.53 8.29
C PRO A 157 11.11 -48.43 9.64
N ARG A 158 9.93 -47.81 9.66
CA ARG A 158 9.08 -47.76 10.86
C ARG A 158 8.28 -49.05 11.00
N LYS A 159 7.88 -49.36 12.23
CA LYS A 159 7.05 -50.53 12.59
C LYS A 159 5.66 -50.14 13.10
N GLU A 160 5.41 -48.84 13.16
CA GLU A 160 4.13 -48.23 13.49
C GLU A 160 4.01 -46.90 12.77
N ASP A 161 2.78 -46.54 12.41
CA ASP A 161 2.45 -45.22 11.91
C ASP A 161 2.34 -44.19 13.06
N SER A 162 2.05 -42.94 12.74
CA SER A 162 2.02 -41.82 13.70
C SER A 162 0.79 -41.85 14.61
N GLU A 163 -0.15 -42.76 14.33
CA GLU A 163 -1.32 -43.03 15.16
C GLU A 163 -1.17 -44.31 16.01
N GLY A 164 -0.01 -44.96 15.93
CA GLY A 164 0.31 -46.17 16.70
C GLY A 164 -0.24 -47.46 16.09
N GLN A 165 -0.68 -47.45 14.83
CA GLN A 165 -1.07 -48.66 14.12
C GLN A 165 0.18 -49.45 13.72
N VAL A 166 0.24 -50.73 14.09
CA VAL A 166 1.36 -51.61 13.74
C VAL A 166 1.34 -51.92 12.25
N THR A 167 2.23 -51.27 11.50
CA THR A 167 2.50 -51.51 10.08
C THR A 167 3.97 -51.25 9.77
N VAL A 168 4.49 -51.87 8.71
CA VAL A 168 5.87 -51.66 8.27
C VAL A 168 5.89 -50.55 7.21
N LEU A 169 6.51 -49.42 7.52
CA LEU A 169 6.57 -48.26 6.62
C LEU A 169 7.99 -48.05 6.07
N ASP A 170 8.08 -47.92 4.75
CA ASP A 170 9.28 -47.58 4.02
C ASP A 170 9.30 -46.07 3.75
N GLY A 171 10.34 -45.38 4.21
CA GLY A 171 10.41 -43.92 4.15
C GLY A 171 11.22 -43.41 2.96
N VAL A 172 10.74 -42.36 2.31
CA VAL A 172 11.44 -41.60 1.28
C VAL A 172 11.52 -40.14 1.74
N ARG A 173 12.74 -39.64 1.92
CA ARG A 173 13.01 -38.22 2.12
C ARG A 173 12.97 -37.54 0.75
N TRP A 174 12.24 -36.44 0.66
CA TRP A 174 11.97 -35.70 -0.56
C TRP A 174 12.38 -34.23 -0.37
N GLU A 175 13.20 -33.73 -1.30
CA GLU A 175 13.82 -32.41 -1.22
C GLU A 175 13.94 -31.82 -2.64
N THR A 176 13.51 -30.58 -2.84
CA THR A 176 13.69 -29.85 -4.11
C THR A 176 14.93 -28.96 -4.03
N ALA A 177 15.81 -29.05 -5.03
CA ALA A 177 17.04 -28.28 -5.05
C ALA A 177 16.77 -26.77 -5.18
N GLY A 178 17.11 -25.99 -4.14
CA GLY A 178 17.06 -24.53 -4.17
C GLY A 178 15.66 -23.90 -4.00
N ALA A 179 14.63 -24.68 -3.68
CA ALA A 179 13.29 -24.16 -3.42
C ALA A 179 13.08 -23.74 -1.95
N ALA A 180 12.09 -22.89 -1.70
CA ALA A 180 11.64 -22.48 -0.38
C ALA A 180 10.78 -23.54 0.35
N THR A 181 10.53 -24.71 -0.26
CA THR A 181 9.77 -25.79 0.38
C THR A 181 10.61 -26.52 1.41
N SER A 182 9.99 -26.81 2.55
CA SER A 182 10.60 -27.63 3.59
C SER A 182 10.77 -29.08 3.13
N PRO A 183 11.94 -29.69 3.38
CA PRO A 183 12.15 -31.11 3.20
C PRO A 183 11.08 -31.94 3.90
N LYS A 184 10.52 -32.92 3.18
CA LYS A 184 9.46 -33.78 3.71
C LYS A 184 9.84 -35.25 3.66
N THR A 185 9.23 -36.04 4.55
CA THR A 185 9.43 -37.49 4.60
C THR A 185 8.11 -38.19 4.33
N MET A 186 8.08 -39.00 3.29
CA MET A 186 6.90 -39.76 2.87
C MET A 186 7.08 -41.22 3.28
N TRP A 187 6.10 -41.78 3.97
CA TRP A 187 6.10 -43.13 4.50
C TRP A 187 5.07 -43.98 3.78
N PHE A 188 5.54 -45.04 3.12
CA PHE A 188 4.72 -45.94 2.31
C PHE A 188 4.50 -47.24 3.05
N ASP A 189 3.27 -47.74 3.07
CA ASP A 189 2.95 -49.03 3.65
C ASP A 189 3.55 -50.15 2.79
N ARG A 190 4.40 -50.99 3.37
CA ARG A 190 5.13 -52.02 2.62
C ARG A 190 4.22 -53.08 2.02
N ALA A 191 3.11 -53.40 2.67
CA ALA A 191 2.22 -54.46 2.24
C ALA A 191 1.40 -54.05 1.01
N THR A 192 0.95 -52.79 0.99
CA THR A 192 0.09 -52.24 -0.07
C THR A 192 0.88 -51.48 -1.13
N GLY A 193 2.05 -50.94 -0.79
CA GLY A 193 2.81 -50.01 -1.61
C GLY A 193 2.25 -48.58 -1.62
N LEU A 194 1.13 -48.32 -0.94
CA LEU A 194 0.45 -47.03 -0.95
C LEU A 194 1.08 -46.04 0.04
N LEU A 195 0.99 -44.74 -0.26
CA LEU A 195 1.43 -43.68 0.66
C LEU A 195 0.55 -43.70 1.91
N ARG A 196 1.16 -43.82 3.08
CA ARG A 196 0.48 -43.87 4.37
C ARG A 196 0.55 -42.51 5.07
N GLU A 197 1.75 -41.93 5.14
CA GLU A 197 1.95 -40.64 5.81
C GLU A 197 2.95 -39.74 5.10
N GLU A 198 2.78 -38.44 5.25
CA GLU A 198 3.77 -37.42 4.91
C GLU A 198 4.05 -36.59 6.16
N ILE A 199 5.32 -36.35 6.45
CA ILE A 199 5.76 -35.59 7.63
C ILE A 199 6.65 -34.43 7.16
N VAL A 200 6.27 -33.23 7.56
CA VAL A 200 7.01 -31.98 7.39
C VAL A 200 7.35 -31.44 8.78
N GLU A 201 8.58 -30.99 8.98
CA GLU A 201 9.04 -30.39 10.24
C GLU A 201 9.76 -29.08 9.95
N ASP A 202 9.24 -28.00 10.54
CA ASP A 202 9.73 -26.65 10.37
C ASP A 202 10.12 -26.02 11.70
N ALA A 203 11.26 -25.33 11.73
CA ALA A 203 11.65 -24.52 12.87
C ALA A 203 10.99 -23.15 12.76
N LEU A 204 10.15 -22.80 13.75
CA LEU A 204 9.49 -21.51 13.86
C LEU A 204 10.07 -20.72 15.03
N GLU A 205 10.42 -19.46 14.79
CA GLU A 205 10.66 -18.51 15.88
C GLU A 205 9.32 -18.07 16.47
N THR A 206 9.14 -18.31 17.77
CA THR A 206 7.97 -17.86 18.54
C THR A 206 8.42 -16.91 19.65
N ASP A 207 7.47 -16.21 20.29
CA ASP A 207 7.76 -15.37 21.47
C ASP A 207 8.40 -16.17 22.63
N GLU A 208 8.23 -17.50 22.64
CA GLU A 208 8.79 -18.43 23.63
C GLU A 208 10.13 -19.06 23.18
N GLY A 209 10.65 -18.66 22.02
CA GLY A 209 11.86 -19.19 21.40
C GLY A 209 11.59 -20.05 20.16
N GLU A 210 12.61 -20.74 19.68
CA GLU A 210 12.50 -21.64 18.53
C GLU A 210 11.68 -22.88 18.90
N GLN A 211 10.54 -23.08 18.24
CA GLN A 211 9.68 -24.26 18.36
C GLN A 211 9.66 -25.02 17.04
N VAL A 212 9.51 -26.36 17.11
CA VAL A 212 9.34 -27.18 15.90
C VAL A 212 7.85 -27.32 15.64
N GLN A 213 7.39 -26.82 14.50
CA GLN A 213 6.10 -27.15 13.95
C GLN A 213 6.22 -28.48 13.19
N ARG A 214 5.38 -29.46 13.53
CA ARG A 214 5.27 -30.72 12.80
C ARG A 214 3.92 -30.80 12.13
N GLN A 215 3.90 -31.06 10.83
CA GLN A 215 2.70 -31.42 10.10
C GLN A 215 2.78 -32.88 9.67
N THR A 216 1.77 -33.67 10.04
CA THR A 216 1.61 -35.05 9.60
C THR A 216 0.33 -35.16 8.75
N ILE A 217 0.45 -35.59 7.51
CA ILE A 217 -0.68 -35.87 6.62
C ILE A 217 -0.84 -37.37 6.52
N VAL A 218 -1.97 -37.90 6.96
CA VAL A 218 -2.31 -39.33 6.94
C VAL A 218 -3.29 -39.61 5.81
N TYR A 219 -2.99 -40.62 5.00
CA TYR A 219 -3.82 -41.05 3.87
C TYR A 219 -4.48 -42.40 4.17
N ASP A 220 -5.80 -42.45 4.02
CA ASP A 220 -6.67 -43.56 4.41
C ASP A 220 -7.77 -43.84 3.37
N ASP A 221 -8.37 -45.03 3.50
CA ASP A 221 -9.55 -45.44 2.71
C ASP A 221 -9.32 -45.25 1.20
N TYR A 222 -8.20 -45.79 0.70
CA TYR A 222 -7.91 -45.83 -0.73
C TYR A 222 -9.00 -46.63 -1.46
N ARG A 223 -9.52 -46.06 -2.54
CA ARG A 223 -10.49 -46.73 -3.41
C ARG A 223 -10.11 -46.56 -4.87
N ASP A 224 -10.39 -47.60 -5.66
CA ASP A 224 -10.32 -47.56 -7.11
C ASP A 224 -11.35 -46.59 -7.69
N VAL A 225 -10.87 -45.60 -8.44
CA VAL A 225 -11.66 -44.70 -9.27
C VAL A 225 -11.16 -44.79 -10.71
N GLY A 226 -11.72 -45.76 -11.46
CA GLY A 226 -11.40 -45.91 -12.88
C GLY A 226 -10.00 -46.49 -13.12
N GLY A 227 -9.54 -47.41 -12.27
CA GLY A 227 -8.22 -48.02 -12.36
C GLY A 227 -7.12 -47.29 -11.59
N ILE A 228 -7.47 -46.23 -10.84
CA ILE A 228 -6.54 -45.40 -10.08
C ILE A 228 -6.95 -45.42 -8.61
N GLU A 229 -6.02 -45.75 -7.72
CA GLU A 229 -6.25 -45.71 -6.28
C GLU A 229 -6.15 -44.27 -5.76
N VAL A 230 -7.21 -43.81 -5.06
CA VAL A 230 -7.30 -42.45 -4.51
C VAL A 230 -7.73 -42.52 -3.04
N PRO A 231 -7.06 -41.79 -2.12
CA PRO A 231 -7.46 -41.77 -0.72
C PRO A 231 -8.80 -41.04 -0.56
N HIS A 232 -9.76 -41.67 0.13
CA HIS A 232 -11.03 -41.05 0.47
C HIS A 232 -11.11 -40.47 1.88
N LEU A 233 -10.08 -40.68 2.69
CA LEU A 233 -9.89 -39.99 3.94
C LEU A 233 -8.46 -39.45 4.00
N VAL A 234 -8.31 -38.14 4.11
CA VAL A 234 -7.03 -37.48 4.37
C VAL A 234 -7.14 -36.72 5.68
N ARG A 235 -6.16 -36.88 6.56
CA ARG A 235 -6.12 -36.18 7.86
C ARG A 235 -4.84 -35.39 7.97
N VAL A 236 -4.96 -34.09 8.15
CA VAL A 236 -3.85 -33.18 8.37
C VAL A 236 -3.77 -32.87 9.86
N ILE A 237 -2.66 -33.25 10.48
CA ILE A 237 -2.40 -33.11 11.90
C ILE A 237 -1.26 -32.09 12.06
N ASN A 238 -1.58 -30.90 12.57
CA ASN A 238 -0.61 -29.86 12.86
C ASN A 238 -0.30 -29.84 14.36
N GLU A 239 0.98 -29.92 14.70
CA GLU A 239 1.49 -29.92 16.07
C GLU A 239 2.49 -28.77 16.26
N LEU A 240 2.28 -27.95 17.29
CA LEU A 240 3.19 -26.86 17.68
C LEU A 240 3.25 -26.79 19.21
N GLY A 241 4.39 -27.17 19.79
CA GLY A 241 4.50 -27.35 21.24
C GLY A 241 3.50 -28.40 21.75
N ASP A 242 2.67 -28.02 22.73
CA ASP A 242 1.60 -28.88 23.27
C ASP A 242 0.28 -28.77 22.48
N GLN A 243 0.20 -27.88 21.48
CA GLN A 243 -1.01 -27.66 20.69
C GLN A 243 -1.10 -28.65 19.53
N LYS A 244 -2.30 -29.18 19.30
CA LYS A 244 -2.61 -30.10 18.21
C LYS A 244 -3.91 -29.70 17.52
N GLN A 245 -3.88 -29.52 16.21
CA GLN A 245 -5.06 -29.29 15.37
C GLN A 245 -5.19 -30.41 14.34
N VAL A 246 -6.38 -31.00 14.23
CA VAL A 246 -6.69 -32.01 13.21
C VAL A 246 -7.71 -31.45 12.22
N VAL A 247 -7.43 -31.62 10.93
CA VAL A 247 -8.36 -31.31 9.83
C VAL A 247 -8.56 -32.58 9.00
N GLU A 248 -9.80 -33.01 8.84
CA GLU A 248 -10.15 -34.18 8.03
C GLU A 248 -10.79 -33.76 6.71
N PHE A 249 -10.38 -34.41 5.63
CA PHE A 249 -10.98 -34.32 4.31
C PHE A 249 -11.59 -35.68 3.98
N VAL A 250 -12.92 -35.74 3.98
CA VAL A 250 -13.68 -36.93 3.60
C VAL A 250 -14.15 -36.77 2.17
N THR A 251 -13.47 -37.44 1.24
CA THR A 251 -13.77 -37.35 -0.19
C THR A 251 -15.19 -37.83 -0.48
N GLN A 252 -15.94 -37.00 -1.22
CA GLN A 252 -17.31 -37.26 -1.65
C GLN A 252 -17.35 -37.66 -3.12
N GLU A 253 -16.55 -37.00 -3.96
CA GLU A 253 -16.48 -37.26 -5.40
C GLU A 253 -15.03 -37.13 -5.91
N VAL A 254 -14.68 -38.02 -6.84
CA VAL A 254 -13.44 -37.96 -7.61
C VAL A 254 -13.79 -38.10 -9.09
N ASP A 255 -13.23 -37.23 -9.91
CA ASP A 255 -13.43 -37.23 -11.35
C ASP A 255 -12.12 -36.95 -12.10
N HIS A 256 -11.95 -37.56 -13.27
CA HIS A 256 -10.76 -37.44 -14.11
C HIS A 256 -11.03 -36.79 -15.48
N ARG A 257 -12.21 -36.19 -15.66
CA ARG A 257 -12.53 -35.47 -16.89
C ARG A 257 -11.69 -34.18 -17.00
N PRO A 258 -11.42 -33.70 -18.23
CA PRO A 258 -10.80 -32.40 -18.45
C PRO A 258 -11.58 -31.28 -17.76
N VAL A 259 -10.84 -30.28 -17.25
CA VAL A 259 -11.39 -29.07 -16.62
C VAL A 259 -11.25 -27.90 -17.59
N GLU A 260 -12.27 -27.06 -17.68
CA GLU A 260 -12.25 -25.84 -18.48
C GLU A 260 -11.11 -24.91 -18.03
N ALA A 261 -10.32 -24.41 -18.97
CA ALA A 261 -9.13 -23.62 -18.67
C ALA A 261 -9.43 -22.33 -17.89
N SER A 262 -10.62 -21.74 -18.07
CA SER A 262 -11.04 -20.51 -17.40
C SER A 262 -11.18 -20.66 -15.88
N VAL A 263 -11.25 -21.88 -15.35
CA VAL A 263 -11.30 -22.14 -13.90
C VAL A 263 -10.01 -21.75 -13.20
N PHE A 264 -8.87 -21.84 -13.91
CA PHE A 264 -7.55 -21.59 -13.35
C PHE A 264 -7.12 -20.12 -13.51
N ALA A 265 -7.75 -19.40 -14.43
CA ALA A 265 -7.44 -18.01 -14.72
C ALA A 265 -7.74 -17.13 -13.51
N ARG A 266 -6.94 -16.06 -13.35
CA ARG A 266 -7.18 -15.03 -12.35
C ARG A 266 -8.62 -14.50 -12.47
N PRO A 267 -9.39 -14.44 -11.36
CA PRO A 267 -10.74 -13.94 -11.40
C PRO A 267 -10.77 -12.43 -11.71
N GLU A 268 -11.75 -12.00 -12.50
CA GLU A 268 -12.06 -10.59 -12.67
C GLU A 268 -13.08 -10.17 -11.61
N LEU A 269 -12.69 -9.24 -10.73
CA LEU A 269 -13.61 -8.69 -9.73
C LEU A 269 -14.50 -7.61 -10.37
N PRO A 270 -15.83 -7.73 -10.29
CA PRO A 270 -16.73 -6.72 -10.84
C PRO A 270 -16.54 -5.39 -10.09
N ALA A 271 -16.64 -4.28 -10.84
CA ALA A 271 -16.63 -2.97 -10.22
C ALA A 271 -17.83 -2.83 -9.25
N PRO A 272 -17.59 -2.40 -8.00
CA PRO A 272 -18.67 -2.19 -7.04
C PRO A 272 -19.54 -1.01 -7.47
N ALA A 273 -20.81 -1.02 -7.06
CA ALA A 273 -21.65 0.16 -7.22
C ALA A 273 -21.11 1.32 -6.34
N PRO A 274 -21.11 2.57 -6.85
CA PRO A 274 -20.75 3.74 -6.05
C PRO A 274 -21.53 3.82 -4.74
N ALA A 275 -20.81 3.87 -3.62
CA ALA A 275 -21.38 4.03 -2.29
C ALA A 275 -21.77 5.50 -2.04
N PRO A 276 -22.90 5.78 -1.36
CA PRO A 276 -23.31 7.15 -1.08
C PRO A 276 -22.32 7.86 -0.14
N ASP A 277 -21.97 9.10 -0.48
CA ASP A 277 -21.19 9.96 0.40
C ASP A 277 -22.10 10.61 1.45
N GLN A 278 -22.01 10.11 2.69
CA GLN A 278 -22.82 10.60 3.80
C GLN A 278 -22.48 12.04 4.20
N ARG A 279 -21.23 12.50 3.99
CA ARG A 279 -20.81 13.88 4.31
C ARG A 279 -21.43 14.85 3.33
N LEU A 280 -21.41 14.52 2.04
CA LEU A 280 -22.08 15.33 1.02
C LEU A 280 -23.61 15.32 1.19
N ALA A 281 -24.20 14.18 1.54
CA ALA A 281 -25.62 14.12 1.87
C ALA A 281 -25.99 15.00 3.08
N ALA A 282 -25.16 14.99 4.14
CA ALA A 282 -25.35 15.83 5.31
C ALA A 282 -25.20 17.33 4.97
N LEU A 283 -24.21 17.69 4.15
CA LEU A 283 -24.03 19.06 3.65
C LEU A 283 -25.24 19.53 2.85
N GLN A 284 -25.75 18.70 1.94
CA GLN A 284 -26.96 19.02 1.16
C GLN A 284 -28.17 19.25 2.07
N ALA A 285 -28.38 18.37 3.06
CA ALA A 285 -29.46 18.51 4.02
C ALA A 285 -29.34 19.80 4.86
N ALA A 286 -28.15 20.09 5.38
CA ALA A 286 -27.90 21.32 6.15
C ALA A 286 -28.02 22.59 5.30
N THR A 287 -27.61 22.52 4.02
CA THR A 287 -27.76 23.63 3.07
C THR A 287 -29.23 23.97 2.86
N LYS A 288 -30.07 22.93 2.70
CA LYS A 288 -31.51 23.11 2.56
C LYS A 288 -32.13 23.71 3.83
N ALA A 289 -31.82 23.15 5.00
CA ALA A 289 -32.33 23.66 6.28
C ALA A 289 -31.98 25.14 6.50
N ALA A 290 -30.72 25.52 6.29
CA ALA A 290 -30.28 26.91 6.41
C ALA A 290 -30.86 27.85 5.34
N ALA A 291 -31.32 27.33 4.21
CA ALA A 291 -32.03 28.11 3.19
C ALA A 291 -33.52 28.29 3.53
N ASP A 292 -34.14 27.28 4.13
CA ASP A 292 -35.54 27.33 4.60
C ASP A 292 -35.66 28.24 5.85
N GLU A 293 -34.64 28.28 6.70
CA GLU A 293 -34.59 29.05 7.95
C GLU A 293 -33.31 29.92 8.02
N PRO A 294 -33.17 30.98 7.20
CA PRO A 294 -31.94 31.76 7.09
C PRO A 294 -31.59 32.57 8.34
N ASP A 295 -32.60 32.96 9.12
CA ASP A 295 -32.43 33.75 10.35
C ASP A 295 -32.30 32.87 11.62
N ASP A 296 -32.23 31.54 11.46
CA ASP A 296 -31.97 30.60 12.55
C ASP A 296 -30.47 30.31 12.70
N ALA A 297 -29.89 30.73 13.83
CA ALA A 297 -28.47 30.52 14.12
C ALA A 297 -28.10 29.03 14.20
N ALA A 298 -29.02 28.17 14.68
CA ALA A 298 -28.77 26.74 14.80
C ALA A 298 -28.63 26.06 13.42
N SER A 299 -29.47 26.45 12.46
CA SER A 299 -29.40 25.98 11.08
C SER A 299 -28.14 26.47 10.37
N GLN A 300 -27.74 27.74 10.58
CA GLN A 300 -26.50 28.27 10.02
C GLN A 300 -25.26 27.58 10.58
N VAL A 301 -25.19 27.32 11.90
CA VAL A 301 -24.02 26.63 12.48
C VAL A 301 -23.98 25.16 12.07
N ALA A 302 -25.13 24.51 11.90
CA ALA A 302 -25.21 23.15 11.37
C ALA A 302 -24.69 23.08 9.92
N LEU A 303 -25.01 24.06 9.08
CA LEU A 303 -24.42 24.19 7.74
C LEU A 303 -22.91 24.42 7.82
N ALA A 304 -22.44 25.29 8.71
CA ALA A 304 -21.01 25.54 8.88
C ALA A 304 -20.24 24.25 9.25
N ARG A 305 -20.79 23.47 10.18
CA ARG A 305 -20.23 22.17 10.60
C ARG A 305 -20.22 21.15 9.47
N ALA A 306 -21.36 20.94 8.80
CA ALA A 306 -21.45 19.98 7.71
C ALA A 306 -20.52 20.33 6.54
N ALA A 307 -20.42 21.62 6.21
CA ALA A 307 -19.49 22.11 5.20
C ALA A 307 -18.03 21.94 5.60
N TRP A 308 -17.70 22.14 6.88
CA TRP A 308 -16.36 21.87 7.41
C TRP A 308 -16.00 20.39 7.31
N GLU A 309 -16.88 19.50 7.78
CA GLU A 309 -16.67 18.05 7.73
C GLU A 309 -16.49 17.53 6.30
N ALA A 310 -17.23 18.11 5.35
CA ALA A 310 -17.14 17.79 3.93
C ALA A 310 -16.04 18.57 3.19
N ALA A 311 -15.23 19.40 3.87
CA ALA A 311 -14.18 20.25 3.29
C ALA A 311 -14.63 21.31 2.27
N HIS A 312 -15.91 21.69 2.25
CA HIS A 312 -16.41 22.85 1.51
C HIS A 312 -16.18 24.15 2.30
N PHE A 313 -14.92 24.56 2.41
CA PHE A 313 -14.48 25.61 3.33
C PHE A 313 -15.09 26.99 3.05
N GLU A 314 -15.36 27.35 1.80
CA GLU A 314 -16.04 28.61 1.45
C GLU A 314 -17.47 28.64 1.98
N THR A 315 -18.18 27.52 1.87
CA THR A 315 -19.53 27.36 2.43
C THR A 315 -19.47 27.41 3.96
N ALA A 316 -18.49 26.74 4.56
CA ALA A 316 -18.28 26.74 6.00
C ALA A 316 -18.04 28.16 6.55
N GLU A 317 -17.18 28.95 5.90
CA GLU A 317 -16.95 30.34 6.27
C GLU A 317 -18.21 31.18 6.17
N LYS A 318 -18.92 31.10 5.04
CA LYS A 318 -20.14 31.90 4.82
C LYS A 318 -21.19 31.61 5.88
N ALA A 319 -21.42 30.33 6.18
CA ALA A 319 -22.37 29.90 7.18
C ALA A 319 -21.93 30.26 8.62
N ALA A 320 -20.63 30.14 8.93
CA ALA A 320 -20.10 30.58 10.23
C ALA A 320 -20.27 32.10 10.43
N ARG A 321 -19.98 32.90 9.39
CA ARG A 321 -20.21 34.36 9.43
C ARG A 321 -21.70 34.70 9.57
N ALA A 322 -22.59 33.98 8.89
CA ALA A 322 -24.03 34.15 9.03
C ALA A 322 -24.51 33.82 10.46
N THR A 323 -24.00 32.73 11.03
CA THR A 323 -24.23 32.36 12.45
C THR A 323 -23.81 33.50 13.37
N LEU A 324 -22.60 34.04 13.21
CA LEU A 324 -22.06 35.09 14.07
C LEU A 324 -22.75 36.46 13.89
N ALA A 325 -23.49 36.65 12.80
CA ALA A 325 -24.35 37.82 12.64
C ALA A 325 -25.64 37.70 13.47
N LEU A 326 -26.11 36.48 13.72
CA LEU A 326 -27.29 36.17 14.53
C LEU A 326 -26.94 36.00 16.02
N ASP A 327 -25.87 35.28 16.31
CA ASP A 327 -25.30 35.06 17.64
C ASP A 327 -23.77 35.30 17.63
N PRO A 328 -23.31 36.51 18.00
CA PRO A 328 -21.89 36.86 18.00
C PRO A 328 -21.01 36.05 18.95
N ALA A 329 -21.59 35.32 19.90
CA ALA A 329 -20.88 34.53 20.91
C ALA A 329 -20.97 33.02 20.66
N GLU A 330 -21.55 32.58 19.54
CA GLU A 330 -21.69 31.16 19.21
C GLU A 330 -20.29 30.50 19.15
N PRO A 331 -19.97 29.57 20.07
CA PRO A 331 -18.60 29.06 20.23
C PRO A 331 -18.05 28.30 19.02
N GLU A 332 -18.88 27.50 18.37
CA GLU A 332 -18.46 26.63 17.28
C GLU A 332 -18.21 27.39 15.99
N ALA A 333 -19.08 28.34 15.63
CA ALA A 333 -18.91 29.24 14.50
C ALA A 333 -17.65 30.09 14.64
N LEU A 334 -17.30 30.54 15.86
CA LEU A 334 -16.03 31.22 16.12
C LEU A 334 -14.83 30.31 15.82
N VAL A 335 -14.86 29.06 16.27
CA VAL A 335 -13.77 28.08 16.02
C VAL A 335 -13.68 27.72 14.54
N LEU A 336 -14.79 27.38 13.90
CA LEU A 336 -14.84 27.01 12.48
C LEU A 336 -14.38 28.17 11.59
N LEU A 337 -14.81 29.40 11.89
CA LEU A 337 -14.35 30.58 11.16
C LEU A 337 -12.84 30.80 11.33
N ALA A 338 -12.32 30.72 12.56
CA ALA A 338 -10.89 30.86 12.80
C ALA A 338 -10.07 29.81 12.03
N ARG A 339 -10.52 28.55 12.01
CA ARG A 339 -9.86 27.46 11.28
C ARG A 339 -9.86 27.68 9.78
N VAL A 340 -11.00 28.03 9.18
CA VAL A 340 -11.07 28.32 7.74
C VAL A 340 -10.15 29.50 7.38
N LEU A 341 -10.11 30.54 8.21
CA LEU A 341 -9.21 31.68 8.02
C LEU A 341 -7.73 31.28 8.07
N VAL A 342 -7.34 30.37 8.97
CA VAL A 342 -5.99 29.80 9.00
C VAL A 342 -5.68 28.99 7.74
N LEU A 343 -6.61 28.15 7.28
CA LEU A 343 -6.44 27.31 6.09
C LEU A 343 -6.16 28.13 4.81
N ARG A 344 -6.83 29.28 4.66
CA ARG A 344 -6.59 30.23 3.56
C ARG A 344 -5.45 31.22 3.82
N GLY A 345 -4.78 31.14 4.96
CA GLY A 345 -3.66 32.00 5.31
C GLY A 345 -4.02 33.40 5.82
N ASP A 346 -5.29 33.71 6.09
CA ASP A 346 -5.68 34.96 6.77
C ASP A 346 -5.48 34.82 8.29
N THR A 347 -4.21 34.70 8.68
CA THR A 347 -3.84 34.56 10.08
C THR A 347 -4.19 35.78 10.91
N LYS A 348 -4.39 36.95 10.28
CA LYS A 348 -4.73 38.19 10.97
C LYS A 348 -6.17 38.15 11.44
N GLU A 349 -7.11 37.96 10.52
CA GLU A 349 -8.51 37.86 10.87
C GLU A 349 -8.77 36.64 11.77
N ALA A 350 -8.07 35.52 11.55
CA ALA A 350 -8.18 34.36 12.44
C ALA A 350 -7.86 34.70 13.90
N ALA A 351 -6.80 35.48 14.16
CA ALA A 351 -6.44 35.90 15.51
C ALA A 351 -7.51 36.82 16.12
N ASP A 352 -8.05 37.75 15.33
CA ASP A 352 -9.13 38.64 15.78
C ASP A 352 -10.41 37.85 16.13
N VAL A 353 -10.70 36.76 15.40
CA VAL A 353 -11.81 35.83 15.71
C VAL A 353 -11.54 35.04 16.99
N LEU A 354 -10.31 34.55 17.21
CA LEU A 354 -9.96 33.84 18.45
C LEU A 354 -10.00 34.76 19.68
N ASP A 355 -9.70 36.05 19.55
CA ASP A 355 -9.88 37.03 20.63
C ASP A 355 -11.37 37.22 21.00
N LYS A 356 -12.27 37.17 20.00
CA LYS A 356 -13.72 37.12 20.24
C LYS A 356 -14.12 35.81 20.92
N ALA A 357 -13.60 34.66 20.48
CA ALA A 357 -13.84 33.36 21.09
C ALA A 357 -13.41 33.32 22.56
N ARG A 358 -12.24 33.91 22.86
CA ARG A 358 -11.75 34.09 24.23
C ARG A 358 -12.71 34.94 25.07
N SER A 359 -13.23 36.02 24.49
CA SER A 359 -14.20 36.90 25.16
C SER A 359 -15.55 36.22 25.36
N ALA A 360 -15.93 35.28 24.48
CA ALA A 360 -17.13 34.44 24.59
C ALA A 360 -16.97 33.26 25.58
N GLY A 361 -15.80 33.11 26.22
CA GLY A 361 -15.57 32.09 27.24
C GLY A 361 -15.16 30.72 26.69
N LEU A 362 -14.65 30.66 25.45
CA LEU A 362 -14.10 29.43 24.90
C LEU A 362 -12.93 28.92 25.76
N ARG A 363 -12.86 27.59 25.93
CA ARG A 363 -11.86 26.95 26.79
C ARG A 363 -10.43 27.30 26.33
N PRO A 364 -9.52 27.64 27.27
CA PRO A 364 -8.14 28.00 26.93
C PRO A 364 -7.38 26.97 26.10
N GLU A 365 -7.64 25.68 26.31
CA GLU A 365 -6.97 24.59 25.60
C GLU A 365 -7.34 24.55 24.12
N VAL A 366 -8.62 24.83 23.80
CA VAL A 366 -9.11 24.91 22.41
C VAL A 366 -8.49 26.13 21.73
N LEU A 367 -8.51 27.29 22.40
CA LEU A 367 -7.89 28.52 21.87
C LEU A 367 -6.40 28.30 21.59
N ALA A 368 -5.68 27.66 22.52
CA ALA A 368 -4.26 27.40 22.36
C ALA A 368 -3.97 26.50 21.15
N LEU A 369 -4.77 25.46 20.89
CA LEU A 369 -4.59 24.62 19.71
C LEU A 369 -4.69 25.43 18.41
N GLU A 370 -5.67 26.31 18.30
CA GLU A 370 -5.85 27.15 17.10
C GLU A 370 -4.78 28.25 16.99
N GLU A 371 -4.36 28.84 18.12
CA GLU A 371 -3.28 29.84 18.17
C GLU A 371 -1.93 29.26 17.75
N ALA A 372 -1.67 27.97 18.01
CA ALA A 372 -0.44 27.31 17.62
C ALA A 372 -0.23 27.41 16.10
N TRP A 373 -1.26 27.13 15.31
CA TRP A 373 -1.17 27.20 13.84
C TRP A 373 -0.96 28.63 13.34
N ILE A 374 -1.58 29.62 13.98
CA ILE A 374 -1.35 31.03 13.69
C ILE A 374 0.11 31.41 13.99
N HIS A 375 0.64 31.02 15.15
CA HIS A 375 2.02 31.29 15.52
C HIS A 375 3.02 30.61 14.60
N TYR A 376 2.77 29.36 14.20
CA TYR A 376 3.59 28.67 13.22
C TYR A 376 3.60 29.40 11.87
N ARG A 377 2.42 29.75 11.32
CA ARG A 377 2.29 30.48 10.04
C ARG A 377 2.97 31.85 10.07
N ARG A 378 2.91 32.55 11.20
CA ARG A 378 3.60 33.84 11.42
C ARG A 378 5.08 33.69 11.76
N ARG A 379 5.57 32.44 11.87
CA ARG A 379 6.93 32.08 12.26
C ARG A 379 7.34 32.65 13.63
N ASP A 380 6.37 32.79 14.54
CA ASP A 380 6.58 33.22 15.92
C ASP A 380 6.86 31.98 16.80
N PHE A 381 8.04 31.38 16.59
CA PHE A 381 8.41 30.10 17.22
C PHE A 381 8.46 30.18 18.75
N ALA A 382 8.75 31.36 19.32
CA ALA A 382 8.72 31.57 20.76
C ALA A 382 7.29 31.44 21.33
N LYS A 383 6.30 32.06 20.68
CA LYS A 383 4.90 31.89 21.08
C LYS A 383 4.39 30.50 20.77
N LEU A 384 4.73 29.93 19.62
CA LEU A 384 4.38 28.57 19.26
C LEU A 384 4.84 27.57 20.34
N ALA A 385 6.09 27.66 20.79
CA ALA A 385 6.62 26.81 21.85
C ALA A 385 5.78 26.92 23.14
N LYS A 386 5.47 28.15 23.57
CA LYS A 386 4.64 28.39 24.76
C LYS A 386 3.23 27.80 24.61
N THR A 387 2.64 27.92 23.43
CA THR A 387 1.32 27.38 23.14
C THR A 387 1.33 25.85 23.12
N LEU A 388 2.36 25.23 22.52
CA LEU A 388 2.55 23.79 22.51
C LEU A 388 2.74 23.21 23.92
N ASP A 389 3.48 23.90 24.80
CA ASP A 389 3.57 23.52 26.22
C ASP A 389 2.19 23.52 26.89
N ALA A 390 1.37 24.55 26.63
CA ALA A 390 0.06 24.71 27.25
C ALA A 390 -0.94 23.62 26.82
N VAL A 391 -0.79 23.06 25.62
CA VAL A 391 -1.61 21.94 25.11
C VAL A 391 -0.98 20.57 25.33
N GLY A 392 0.08 20.48 26.15
CA GLY A 392 0.67 19.21 26.55
C GLY A 392 1.59 18.56 25.50
N ASN A 393 2.19 19.35 24.60
CA ASN A 393 3.19 18.87 23.63
C ASN A 393 4.60 19.45 23.91
N PRO A 394 5.22 19.11 25.07
CA PRO A 394 6.48 19.71 25.51
C PRO A 394 7.69 19.33 24.65
N VAL A 395 7.65 18.19 23.96
CA VAL A 395 8.72 17.73 23.06
C VAL A 395 8.79 18.63 21.83
N LEU A 396 7.66 18.80 21.14
CA LEU A 396 7.59 19.70 19.99
C LEU A 396 7.79 21.16 20.41
N ALA A 397 7.31 21.56 21.59
CA ALA A 397 7.62 22.87 22.15
C ALA A 397 9.13 23.07 22.35
N GLY A 398 9.85 22.04 22.80
CA GLY A 398 11.30 22.03 22.97
C GLY A 398 12.06 22.36 21.68
N ARG A 399 11.62 21.79 20.54
CA ARG A 399 12.15 22.11 19.20
C ARG A 399 12.09 23.61 18.93
N TYR A 400 10.89 24.20 18.96
CA TYR A 400 10.72 25.62 18.62
C TYR A 400 11.29 26.57 19.67
N ARG A 401 11.32 26.20 20.96
CA ARG A 401 11.94 26.99 22.03
C ARG A 401 13.45 27.11 21.84
N SER A 402 14.08 26.10 21.26
CA SER A 402 15.53 26.05 21.07
C SER A 402 16.03 26.85 19.86
N PHE A 403 15.11 27.26 18.97
CA PHE A 403 15.43 27.98 17.75
C PHE A 403 15.96 29.38 18.05
N VAL A 404 17.04 29.79 17.38
CA VAL A 404 17.69 31.07 17.66
C VAL A 404 17.46 32.05 16.51
N GLY A 405 17.06 33.28 16.85
CA GLY A 405 16.85 34.33 15.85
C GLY A 405 15.51 34.23 15.12
N LYS A 406 15.40 34.97 14.01
CA LYS A 406 14.18 35.00 13.20
C LYS A 406 14.25 33.91 12.14
N PRO A 407 13.36 32.92 12.12
CA PRO A 407 13.37 31.84 11.13
C PRO A 407 13.09 32.35 9.71
N LEU A 408 13.61 31.62 8.73
CA LEU A 408 13.23 31.70 7.31
C LEU A 408 13.27 33.13 6.76
N GLN A 409 14.41 33.82 6.91
CA GLN A 409 14.56 35.15 6.34
C GLN A 409 15.02 35.03 4.89
N THR A 410 14.11 35.36 3.96
CA THR A 410 14.34 35.19 2.52
C THR A 410 14.88 36.48 1.88
N LYS A 411 15.92 36.35 1.05
CA LYS A 411 16.49 37.43 0.23
C LYS A 411 16.80 36.91 -1.17
N ALA A 412 16.66 37.75 -2.18
CA ALA A 412 17.13 37.45 -3.53
C ALA A 412 17.69 38.68 -4.24
N LYS A 413 18.56 38.45 -5.23
CA LYS A 413 19.18 39.51 -6.05
C LYS A 413 18.23 40.12 -7.10
N GLY A 414 17.15 39.43 -7.44
CA GLY A 414 16.14 39.83 -8.42
C GLY A 414 14.74 39.34 -8.05
N CYS A 415 13.77 39.53 -8.94
CA CYS A 415 12.40 39.04 -8.71
C CYS A 415 12.22 37.56 -9.05
N VAL A 416 12.96 37.06 -10.04
CA VAL A 416 12.83 35.70 -10.57
C VAL A 416 14.19 35.01 -10.53
N THR A 417 14.22 33.74 -10.14
CA THR A 417 15.35 32.84 -10.37
C THR A 417 14.85 31.53 -10.95
N THR A 418 15.66 30.89 -11.79
CA THR A 418 15.35 29.61 -12.42
C THR A 418 16.51 28.66 -12.17
N VAL A 419 16.19 27.45 -11.72
CA VAL A 419 17.15 26.39 -11.38
C VAL A 419 16.81 25.14 -12.21
N PRO A 420 17.81 24.46 -12.81
CA PRO A 420 17.55 23.22 -13.52
C PRO A 420 17.16 22.08 -12.56
N LEU A 421 16.29 21.18 -13.02
CA LEU A 421 16.04 19.93 -12.33
C LEU A 421 17.18 18.94 -12.62
N VAL A 422 17.71 18.32 -11.57
CA VAL A 422 18.63 17.18 -11.64
C VAL A 422 17.86 15.94 -12.11
N SER A 423 16.65 15.75 -11.56
CA SER A 423 15.69 14.76 -12.02
C SER A 423 14.27 15.32 -11.99
N GLY A 424 13.41 14.82 -12.87
CA GLY A 424 11.96 15.11 -12.87
C GLY A 424 11.09 13.86 -12.69
N SER A 425 11.71 12.68 -12.54
CA SER A 425 11.02 11.38 -12.37
C SER A 425 11.94 10.38 -11.66
N PRO A 426 11.44 9.56 -10.72
CA PRO A 426 10.08 9.59 -10.18
C PRO A 426 9.79 10.82 -9.31
N LEU A 427 10.83 11.55 -8.89
CA LEU A 427 10.74 12.74 -8.06
C LEU A 427 11.43 13.95 -8.71
N ALA A 428 10.97 15.15 -8.35
CA ALA A 428 11.59 16.40 -8.75
C ALA A 428 12.77 16.70 -7.83
N VAL A 429 13.98 16.70 -8.39
CA VAL A 429 15.21 16.92 -7.64
C VAL A 429 15.90 18.18 -8.15
N VAL A 430 16.34 19.03 -7.24
CA VAL A 430 17.13 20.23 -7.51
C VAL A 430 18.42 20.23 -6.70
N GLU A 431 19.47 20.82 -7.26
CA GLU A 431 20.66 21.13 -6.47
C GLU A 431 20.42 22.40 -5.66
N ILE A 432 20.70 22.33 -4.36
CA ILE A 432 20.65 23.45 -3.42
C ILE A 432 22.01 23.57 -2.72
N MET A 433 22.27 24.73 -2.12
CA MET A 433 23.45 24.92 -1.26
C MET A 433 23.02 25.01 0.21
N VAL A 434 23.58 24.18 1.07
CA VAL A 434 23.38 24.21 2.53
C VAL A 434 24.74 24.42 3.19
N GLU A 435 24.88 25.47 4.00
CA GLU A 435 26.19 25.86 4.57
C GLU A 435 27.30 25.95 3.51
N ASP A 436 26.99 26.60 2.38
CA ASP A 436 27.86 26.79 1.21
C ASP A 436 28.31 25.50 0.49
N GLU A 437 27.63 24.38 0.71
CA GLU A 437 27.94 23.11 0.07
C GLU A 437 26.76 22.56 -0.75
N PRO A 438 27.00 22.06 -1.98
CA PRO A 438 25.94 21.58 -2.86
C PRO A 438 25.36 20.25 -2.37
N VAL A 439 24.05 20.08 -2.52
CA VAL A 439 23.35 18.83 -2.24
C VAL A 439 22.10 18.70 -3.12
N ASN A 440 21.83 17.47 -3.57
CA ASN A 440 20.60 17.15 -4.28
C ASN A 440 19.44 17.01 -3.30
N ALA A 441 18.39 17.79 -3.52
CA ALA A 441 17.20 17.85 -2.69
C ALA A 441 15.94 17.49 -3.48
N ILE A 442 15.12 16.60 -2.91
CA ILE A 442 13.76 16.33 -3.41
C ILE A 442 12.89 17.56 -3.10
N LEU A 443 12.14 18.07 -4.07
CA LEU A 443 11.08 19.03 -3.83
C LEU A 443 9.83 18.30 -3.36
N ASP A 444 9.50 18.43 -2.08
CA ASP A 444 8.45 17.64 -1.43
C ASP A 444 7.39 18.52 -0.77
N THR A 445 6.17 18.52 -1.33
CA THR A 445 5.03 19.21 -0.73
C THR A 445 4.44 18.51 0.50
N GLY A 446 4.78 17.24 0.71
CA GLY A 446 4.47 16.44 1.90
C GLY A 446 5.49 16.59 3.03
N ALA A 447 6.50 17.45 2.89
CA ALA A 447 7.45 17.79 3.94
C ALA A 447 7.28 19.24 4.43
N SER A 448 7.44 19.44 5.74
CA SER A 448 7.36 20.76 6.36
C SER A 448 8.59 21.60 6.10
N ASP A 449 9.72 21.17 6.66
CA ASP A 449 10.93 21.96 6.77
C ASP A 449 12.03 21.37 5.86
N LEU A 450 13.28 21.86 5.96
CA LEU A 450 14.42 21.22 5.30
C LEU A 450 14.71 19.89 6.00
N ILE A 451 14.72 18.77 5.29
CA ILE A 451 15.20 17.49 5.82
C ILE A 451 16.61 17.25 5.31
N LEU A 452 17.53 16.83 6.17
CA LEU A 452 18.89 16.42 5.79
C LEU A 452 19.17 15.00 6.29
N SER A 453 20.02 14.28 5.55
CA SER A 453 20.60 13.05 6.07
C SER A 453 21.56 13.35 7.22
N ASN A 454 21.65 12.45 8.19
CA ASN A 454 22.47 12.63 9.38
C ASN A 454 23.95 12.83 9.03
N SER A 455 24.50 12.06 8.10
CA SER A 455 25.90 12.20 7.67
C SER A 455 26.17 13.58 7.04
N PHE A 456 25.26 14.08 6.20
CA PHE A 456 25.40 15.39 5.58
C PHE A 456 25.31 16.52 6.62
N ALA A 457 24.32 16.47 7.52
CA ALA A 457 24.15 17.47 8.57
C ALA A 457 25.39 17.53 9.51
N ALA A 458 25.91 16.38 9.91
CA ALA A 458 27.10 16.28 10.76
C ALA A 458 28.35 16.86 10.08
N ALA A 459 28.54 16.59 8.78
CA ALA A 459 29.66 17.13 8.00
C ALA A 459 29.63 18.67 7.86
N ARG A 460 28.48 19.30 8.10
CA ARG A 460 28.29 20.76 8.10
C ARG A 460 28.28 21.36 9.50
N GLY A 461 28.50 20.56 10.54
CA GLY A 461 28.51 21.02 11.93
C GLY A 461 27.12 21.46 12.44
N ILE A 462 26.05 21.03 11.78
CA ILE A 462 24.68 21.32 12.23
C ILE A 462 24.45 20.57 13.53
N SER A 463 24.08 21.30 14.57
CA SER A 463 23.83 20.71 15.90
C SER A 463 22.48 20.01 15.90
N VAL A 464 22.51 18.68 15.99
CA VAL A 464 21.33 17.83 15.98
C VAL A 464 20.91 17.48 17.40
N ARG A 465 19.65 17.73 17.73
CA ARG A 465 19.03 17.32 18.98
C ARG A 465 18.03 16.21 18.69
N SER A 466 18.10 15.10 19.41
CA SER A 466 17.11 14.02 19.27
C SER A 466 15.77 14.43 19.86
N LEU A 467 14.66 14.01 19.23
CA LEU A 467 13.32 14.08 19.84
C LEU A 467 13.11 13.04 20.95
N GLY A 468 14.07 12.14 21.19
CA GLY A 468 13.96 11.06 22.17
C GLY A 468 13.10 9.87 21.70
N ALA A 469 13.09 8.77 22.46
CA ALA A 469 12.42 7.50 22.15
C ALA A 469 10.87 7.54 22.20
N GLN A 470 10.25 8.71 21.99
CA GLN A 470 8.80 8.94 22.04
C GLN A 470 8.17 9.11 20.65
N ALA A 471 8.94 8.94 19.58
CA ALA A 471 8.38 8.81 18.25
C ALA A 471 7.56 7.50 18.17
N PRO A 472 6.37 7.49 17.52
CA PRO A 472 5.58 6.28 17.36
C PRO A 472 6.42 5.09 16.84
N ARG A 473 6.11 3.85 17.25
CA ARG A 473 6.81 2.67 16.71
C ARG A 473 6.75 2.70 15.17
N GLY A 474 7.91 2.60 14.52
CA GLY A 474 8.01 2.62 13.05
C GLY A 474 8.37 3.98 12.44
N THR A 475 8.37 5.09 13.20
CA THR A 475 8.88 6.37 12.67
C THR A 475 10.41 6.43 12.78
N PRO A 476 11.15 6.85 11.73
CA PRO A 476 12.59 7.05 11.79
C PRO A 476 12.98 7.95 12.98
N SER A 477 14.15 7.73 13.57
CA SER A 477 14.62 8.62 14.63
C SER A 477 14.88 10.02 14.07
N VAL A 478 13.93 10.93 14.24
CA VAL A 478 14.05 12.31 13.74
C VAL A 478 14.80 13.16 14.76
N GLY A 479 15.95 13.69 14.34
CA GLY A 479 16.62 14.80 15.01
C GLY A 479 16.13 16.14 14.47
N TYR A 480 16.36 17.22 15.21
CA TYR A 480 16.13 18.58 14.73
C TYR A 480 17.35 19.47 14.95
N GLY A 481 17.53 20.44 14.07
CA GLY A 481 18.64 21.38 14.08
C GLY A 481 18.28 22.69 13.38
N GLU A 482 19.30 23.50 13.14
CA GLU A 482 19.19 24.79 12.49
C GLU A 482 20.38 24.97 11.53
N ALA A 483 20.09 25.28 10.26
CA ALA A 483 21.07 25.72 9.29
C ALA A 483 21.07 27.26 9.23
N GLN A 484 22.25 27.86 9.16
CA GLN A 484 22.43 29.30 9.03
C GLN A 484 21.99 29.79 7.66
N ALA A 485 22.27 29.03 6.60
CA ALA A 485 21.96 29.44 5.23
C ALA A 485 21.61 28.27 4.30
N LEU A 486 20.53 28.46 3.55
CA LEU A 486 20.09 27.67 2.40
C LEU A 486 20.07 28.57 1.17
N ARG A 487 20.58 28.09 0.02
CA ARG A 487 20.49 28.81 -1.25
C ARG A 487 19.90 27.95 -2.35
N ILE A 488 19.02 28.57 -3.14
CA ILE A 488 18.36 27.98 -4.30
C ILE A 488 18.49 28.99 -5.44
N GLY A 489 19.43 28.75 -6.36
CA GLY A 489 19.81 29.76 -7.36
C GLY A 489 20.22 31.09 -6.71
N ASP A 490 19.50 32.17 -7.05
CA ASP A 490 19.71 33.50 -6.50
C ASP A 490 18.95 33.81 -5.21
N VAL A 491 18.16 32.85 -4.70
CA VAL A 491 17.45 32.97 -3.42
C VAL A 491 18.35 32.47 -2.30
N THR A 492 18.42 33.22 -1.21
CA THR A 492 19.07 32.85 0.04
C THR A 492 18.06 32.95 1.17
N ILE A 493 17.93 31.87 1.93
CA ILE A 493 17.09 31.76 3.11
C ILE A 493 18.01 31.54 4.31
N THR A 494 17.89 32.37 5.34
CA THR A 494 18.73 32.25 6.56
C THR A 494 17.91 31.85 7.77
N ASN A 495 18.57 31.19 8.74
CA ASN A 495 17.97 30.59 9.93
C ASN A 495 16.87 29.60 9.53
N VAL A 496 17.30 28.46 9.00
CA VAL A 496 16.45 27.43 8.42
C VAL A 496 16.27 26.30 9.44
N PRO A 497 15.03 25.97 9.85
CA PRO A 497 14.78 24.79 10.65
C PRO A 497 15.08 23.53 9.84
N VAL A 498 15.74 22.58 10.48
CA VAL A 498 16.17 21.33 9.85
C VAL A 498 15.64 20.14 10.63
N ASP A 499 14.99 19.22 9.94
CA ASP A 499 14.78 17.85 10.40
C ASP A 499 15.94 16.98 9.91
N VAL A 500 16.43 16.08 10.76
CA VAL A 500 17.56 15.21 10.46
C VAL A 500 17.12 13.77 10.54
N PHE A 501 17.14 13.09 9.41
CA PHE A 501 16.81 11.67 9.30
C PHE A 501 18.10 10.85 9.29
N ASP A 502 18.05 9.62 9.78
CA ASP A 502 19.16 8.71 9.56
C ASP A 502 19.36 8.44 8.05
N ASP A 503 20.57 8.06 7.67
CA ASP A 503 20.93 7.92 6.26
C ASP A 503 20.15 6.78 5.55
N ARG A 504 19.70 5.78 6.31
CA ARG A 504 18.88 4.68 5.77
C ARG A 504 17.48 5.18 5.42
N ALA A 505 16.82 5.88 6.34
CA ALA A 505 15.51 6.48 6.09
C ALA A 505 15.55 7.45 4.89
N MET A 506 16.61 8.27 4.78
CA MET A 506 16.81 9.10 3.58
C MET A 506 17.00 8.24 2.31
N ALA A 507 17.79 7.16 2.37
CA ALA A 507 17.96 6.29 1.21
C ALA A 507 16.66 5.60 0.78
N GLU A 508 15.83 5.16 1.74
CA GLU A 508 14.51 4.57 1.47
C GLU A 508 13.56 5.60 0.82
N MET A 509 13.54 6.84 1.34
CA MET A 509 12.78 7.93 0.74
C MET A 509 13.22 8.26 -0.70
N ALA A 510 14.53 8.32 -0.95
CA ALA A 510 15.06 8.63 -2.28
C ALA A 510 14.90 7.46 -3.27
N GLY A 511 15.04 6.23 -2.77
CA GLY A 511 15.07 5.01 -3.56
C GLY A 511 16.37 4.78 -4.32
N ASN A 512 16.40 3.66 -5.03
CA ASN A 512 17.58 3.22 -5.78
C ASN A 512 17.90 4.12 -6.99
N ASP A 513 16.91 4.87 -7.50
CA ASP A 513 17.07 5.75 -8.67
C ASP A 513 17.78 7.08 -8.35
N LEU A 514 17.81 7.47 -7.06
CA LEU A 514 18.28 8.78 -6.61
C LEU A 514 19.31 8.66 -5.45
N PRO A 515 20.37 7.85 -5.58
CA PRO A 515 21.28 7.53 -4.46
C PRO A 515 22.04 8.74 -3.87
N ASP A 516 22.20 9.79 -4.67
CA ASP A 516 22.93 11.01 -4.31
C ASP A 516 22.06 12.05 -3.56
N VAL A 517 20.76 11.77 -3.38
CA VAL A 517 19.90 12.65 -2.59
C VAL A 517 20.26 12.52 -1.11
N LYS A 518 20.50 13.68 -0.48
CA LYS A 518 20.75 13.80 0.97
C LYS A 518 19.91 14.88 1.63
N ALA A 519 18.94 15.44 0.89
CA ALA A 519 18.09 16.51 1.36
C ALA A 519 16.65 16.40 0.83
N VAL A 520 15.72 16.99 1.56
CA VAL A 520 14.34 17.24 1.12
C VAL A 520 14.02 18.71 1.36
N LEU A 521 13.57 19.39 0.32
CA LEU A 521 13.15 20.78 0.35
C LEU A 521 11.63 20.85 0.60
N GLY A 522 11.26 20.99 1.88
CA GLY A 522 9.87 21.14 2.32
C GLY A 522 9.28 22.53 2.06
N LEU A 523 7.96 22.63 2.23
CA LEU A 523 7.17 23.80 1.82
C LEU A 523 7.39 25.06 2.65
N SER A 524 7.72 24.94 3.94
CA SER A 524 7.77 26.13 4.80
C SER A 524 8.87 27.09 4.32
N MET A 525 9.93 26.59 3.69
CA MET A 525 10.99 27.37 3.02
C MET A 525 10.48 28.19 1.84
N LEU A 526 9.49 27.65 1.13
CA LEU A 526 9.02 28.16 -0.16
C LEU A 526 7.76 29.02 -0.02
N SER A 527 7.16 29.05 1.16
CA SER A 527 5.88 29.72 1.45
C SER A 527 5.86 31.25 1.23
N ASP A 528 7.01 31.92 1.16
CA ASP A 528 7.09 33.36 0.81
C ASP A 528 7.23 33.61 -0.70
N LEU A 529 7.35 32.54 -1.49
CA LEU A 529 7.65 32.59 -2.91
C LEU A 529 6.43 32.10 -3.70
N GLN A 530 6.39 32.46 -4.97
CA GLN A 530 5.61 31.71 -5.95
C GLN A 530 6.53 30.67 -6.57
N VAL A 531 6.11 29.41 -6.54
CA VAL A 531 6.93 28.25 -6.93
C VAL A 531 6.35 27.66 -8.19
N SER A 532 7.11 27.61 -9.28
CA SER A 532 6.68 26.96 -10.51
C SER A 532 7.59 25.78 -10.83
N LEU A 533 7.01 24.59 -10.93
CA LEU A 533 7.72 23.41 -11.40
C LEU A 533 7.26 23.09 -12.83
N ASP A 534 8.23 22.98 -13.73
CA ASP A 534 8.02 22.58 -15.12
C ASP A 534 8.89 21.35 -15.38
N VAL A 535 8.29 20.17 -15.16
CA VAL A 535 8.97 18.87 -15.34
C VAL A 535 9.34 18.64 -16.81
N PRO A 536 8.46 18.91 -17.80
CA PRO A 536 8.83 18.82 -19.22
C PRO A 536 10.01 19.71 -19.61
N ALA A 537 10.05 20.95 -19.12
CA ALA A 537 11.17 21.86 -19.36
C ALA A 537 12.38 21.63 -18.43
N LYS A 538 12.25 20.73 -17.44
CA LYS A 538 13.25 20.43 -16.40
C LYS A 538 13.70 21.68 -15.64
N THR A 539 12.76 22.51 -15.21
CA THR A 539 13.07 23.73 -14.44
C THR A 539 12.19 23.90 -13.20
N LEU A 540 12.82 24.42 -12.15
CA LEU A 540 12.16 25.05 -11.00
C LEU A 540 12.34 26.56 -11.13
N GLU A 541 11.25 27.33 -11.12
CA GLU A 541 11.28 28.78 -11.10
C GLU A 541 10.70 29.31 -9.78
N LEU A 542 11.41 30.24 -9.15
CA LEU A 542 11.00 30.88 -7.91
C LEU A 542 10.85 32.38 -8.13
N VAL A 543 9.69 32.91 -7.76
CA VAL A 543 9.42 34.36 -7.82
C VAL A 543 9.25 34.91 -6.41
N GLN A 544 9.95 36.01 -6.13
CA GLN A 544 9.95 36.64 -4.82
C GLN A 544 8.58 37.15 -4.38
N GLY A 545 8.35 37.04 -3.08
CA GLY A 545 7.23 37.65 -2.39
C GLY A 545 7.23 39.19 -2.42
N GLY A 546 6.10 39.78 -2.04
CA GLY A 546 5.97 41.23 -1.82
C GLY A 546 5.64 42.07 -3.06
N GLY A 547 5.27 43.33 -2.81
CA GLY A 547 4.72 44.22 -3.84
C GLY A 547 5.66 44.55 -5.01
N ARG A 548 6.98 44.48 -4.80
CA ARG A 548 7.98 44.79 -5.85
C ARG A 548 7.90 43.82 -7.04
N CYS A 549 7.64 42.55 -6.77
CA CYS A 549 7.65 41.48 -7.79
C CYS A 549 6.23 41.03 -8.16
N LYS A 550 5.22 41.86 -7.85
CA LYS A 550 3.80 41.58 -8.12
C LYS A 550 3.55 41.28 -9.60
N GLY A 551 4.11 42.07 -10.51
CA GLY A 551 3.93 41.87 -11.97
C GLY A 551 4.52 40.55 -12.46
N ASP A 552 5.67 40.13 -11.94
CA ASP A 552 6.27 38.82 -12.27
C ASP A 552 5.41 37.66 -11.79
N ARG A 553 4.80 37.78 -10.60
CA ARG A 553 3.88 36.77 -10.07
C ARG A 553 2.60 36.69 -10.88
N GLU A 554 2.00 37.84 -11.22
CA GLU A 554 0.79 37.90 -12.05
C GLU A 554 1.01 37.30 -13.43
N ALA A 555 2.19 37.49 -14.03
CA ALA A 555 2.53 36.91 -15.33
C ALA A 555 2.54 35.37 -15.36
N ARG A 556 2.61 34.71 -14.20
CA ARG A 556 2.66 33.24 -14.05
C ARG A 556 1.33 32.64 -13.57
N ARG A 557 0.32 33.49 -13.34
CA ARG A 557 -1.05 33.09 -13.03
C ARG A 557 -1.81 32.85 -14.34
N THR A 558 -1.46 31.79 -15.04
CA THR A 558 -2.10 31.43 -16.31
C THR A 558 -3.31 30.54 -16.09
N GLY A 559 -4.41 30.82 -16.79
CA GLY A 559 -5.66 30.06 -16.68
C GLY A 559 -6.41 30.32 -15.37
N GLU A 560 -7.40 29.47 -15.10
CA GLU A 560 -8.11 29.45 -13.83
C GLU A 560 -7.24 28.74 -12.79
N GLY A 561 -6.98 29.40 -11.65
CA GLY A 561 -6.26 28.77 -10.56
C GLY A 561 -7.17 27.80 -9.80
N LEU A 562 -6.67 26.65 -9.37
CA LEU A 562 -7.33 25.73 -8.44
C LEU A 562 -7.05 26.18 -6.99
N PRO A 563 -8.04 26.45 -6.12
CA PRO A 563 -7.76 26.76 -4.72
C PRO A 563 -7.05 25.61 -4.00
N PHE A 564 -6.19 25.96 -3.05
CA PHE A 564 -5.64 25.00 -2.10
C PHE A 564 -5.75 25.52 -0.66
N TRP A 565 -5.82 24.60 0.29
CA TRP A 565 -5.89 24.91 1.72
C TRP A 565 -4.67 24.35 2.43
N GLN A 566 -3.98 25.18 3.21
CA GLN A 566 -2.81 24.74 3.95
C GLN A 566 -3.20 24.45 5.41
N HIS A 567 -3.17 23.18 5.78
CA HIS A 567 -3.45 22.71 7.14
C HIS A 567 -2.16 22.47 7.93
N GLU A 568 -2.25 22.52 9.26
CA GLU A 568 -1.15 22.29 10.21
C GLU A 568 0.16 23.01 9.83
N THR A 569 1.29 22.31 9.68
CA THR A 569 2.56 22.94 9.32
C THR A 569 2.71 23.12 7.80
N HIS A 570 2.28 22.17 6.99
CA HIS A 570 2.60 22.17 5.55
C HIS A 570 1.60 21.50 4.62
N PHE A 571 0.72 20.62 5.11
CA PHE A 571 -0.20 19.84 4.28
C PHE A 571 -1.06 20.74 3.37
N LEU A 572 -0.85 20.62 2.06
CA LEU A 572 -1.62 21.33 1.03
C LEU A 572 -2.73 20.43 0.51
N TYR A 573 -3.97 20.80 0.77
CA TYR A 573 -5.12 20.09 0.29
C TYR A 573 -5.74 20.76 -0.93
N VAL A 574 -6.22 19.94 -1.87
CA VAL A 574 -6.98 20.35 -3.05
C VAL A 574 -8.21 19.47 -3.20
N MET A 575 -9.28 20.03 -3.77
CA MET A 575 -10.40 19.23 -4.23
C MET A 575 -10.05 18.59 -5.58
N ALA A 576 -10.42 17.32 -5.73
CA ALA A 576 -10.28 16.55 -6.95
C ALA A 576 -11.42 15.52 -7.05
N GLU A 577 -11.55 14.87 -8.21
CA GLU A 577 -12.52 13.80 -8.43
C GLU A 577 -11.80 12.51 -8.82
N LEU A 578 -12.09 11.42 -8.10
CA LEU A 578 -11.69 10.06 -8.45
C LEU A 578 -12.86 9.37 -9.13
N GLY A 579 -12.76 9.08 -10.42
CA GLY A 579 -13.93 8.83 -11.25
C GLY A 579 -14.86 10.05 -11.20
N ASP A 580 -16.10 9.83 -10.78
CA ASP A 580 -17.09 10.90 -10.57
C ASP A 580 -17.25 11.30 -9.08
N ALA A 581 -16.41 10.75 -8.19
CA ALA A 581 -16.50 10.98 -6.75
C ALA A 581 -15.59 12.14 -6.31
N GLU A 582 -16.20 13.18 -5.76
CA GLU A 582 -15.50 14.31 -5.15
C GLU A 582 -14.72 13.88 -3.89
N GLY A 583 -13.50 14.39 -3.74
CA GLY A 583 -12.70 14.18 -2.53
C GLY A 583 -11.66 15.30 -2.28
N LEU A 584 -11.14 15.32 -1.05
CA LEU A 584 -10.05 16.19 -0.63
C LEU A 584 -8.74 15.41 -0.57
N TYR A 585 -7.76 15.85 -1.35
CA TYR A 585 -6.48 15.16 -1.51
C TYR A 585 -5.31 16.03 -1.06
N LEU A 586 -4.40 15.43 -0.30
CA LEU A 586 -3.11 16.04 0.06
C LEU A 586 -2.16 16.01 -1.14
N LEU A 587 -1.60 17.15 -1.52
CA LEU A 587 -0.50 17.20 -2.48
C LEU A 587 0.81 16.78 -1.81
N ASN A 588 1.39 15.68 -2.28
CA ASN A 588 2.63 15.10 -1.79
C ASN A 588 3.59 14.78 -2.95
N THR A 589 4.31 15.77 -3.46
CA THR A 589 5.27 15.57 -4.56
C THR A 589 6.49 14.72 -4.20
N GLY A 590 6.71 14.42 -2.91
CA GLY A 590 7.70 13.45 -2.44
C GLY A 590 7.21 12.00 -2.39
N MET A 591 5.91 11.76 -2.65
CA MET A 591 5.33 10.42 -2.68
C MET A 591 5.96 9.56 -3.80
N ARG A 592 6.29 8.31 -3.47
CA ARG A 592 6.83 7.31 -4.41
C ARG A 592 5.97 6.06 -4.40
N GLY A 593 6.06 5.30 -5.48
CA GLY A 593 5.38 4.00 -5.64
C GLY A 593 3.94 4.11 -6.11
N ALA A 594 3.34 5.31 -6.12
CA ALA A 594 2.04 5.57 -6.70
C ALA A 594 1.94 7.04 -7.15
N ASP A 595 1.08 7.29 -8.15
CA ASP A 595 0.70 8.63 -8.59
C ASP A 595 -0.41 9.20 -7.71
N ILE A 596 -1.30 8.33 -7.22
CA ILE A 596 -2.39 8.64 -6.29
C ILE A 596 -2.38 7.59 -5.18
N ALA A 597 -2.68 8.00 -3.95
CA ALA A 597 -3.08 7.08 -2.89
C ALA A 597 -4.48 7.46 -2.43
N ALA A 598 -5.38 6.50 -2.26
CA ALA A 598 -6.75 6.75 -1.85
C ALA A 598 -7.19 5.79 -0.73
N ASN A 599 -8.02 6.29 0.19
CA ASN A 599 -8.61 5.42 1.21
C ASN A 599 -9.79 4.62 0.65
N LEU A 600 -10.24 3.64 1.43
CA LEU A 600 -11.36 2.76 1.06
C LEU A 600 -12.67 3.51 0.79
N LEU A 601 -12.95 4.61 1.50
CA LEU A 601 -14.17 5.38 1.30
C LEU A 601 -14.15 6.08 -0.06
N ALA A 602 -13.02 6.68 -0.45
CA ALA A 602 -12.86 7.32 -1.75
C ALA A 602 -13.07 6.33 -2.91
N HIS A 603 -12.48 5.13 -2.82
CA HIS A 603 -12.73 4.06 -3.79
C HIS A 603 -14.19 3.61 -3.82
N GLY A 604 -14.80 3.43 -2.63
CA GLY A 604 -16.20 3.09 -2.50
C GLY A 604 -17.12 4.12 -3.15
N HIS A 605 -16.89 5.42 -2.91
CA HIS A 605 -17.65 6.51 -3.53
C HIS A 605 -17.46 6.56 -5.04
N ALA A 606 -16.26 6.23 -5.54
CA ALA A 606 -15.97 6.17 -6.97
C ALA A 606 -16.51 4.90 -7.66
N GLY A 607 -16.97 3.89 -6.91
CA GLY A 607 -17.34 2.58 -7.47
C GLY A 607 -16.15 1.83 -8.05
N LEU A 608 -14.95 2.06 -7.52
CA LEU A 608 -13.73 1.40 -7.97
C LEU A 608 -13.46 0.14 -7.12
N PRO A 609 -13.11 -1.00 -7.74
CA PRO A 609 -12.72 -2.19 -7.00
C PRO A 609 -11.39 -1.96 -6.27
N ILE A 610 -11.11 -2.78 -5.26
CA ILE A 610 -9.77 -2.87 -4.68
C ILE A 610 -8.90 -3.60 -5.71
N PRO A 611 -7.77 -3.02 -6.14
CA PRO A 611 -6.88 -3.68 -7.10
C PRO A 611 -6.29 -4.98 -6.53
N PRO A 612 -5.88 -5.93 -7.39
CA PRO A 612 -5.17 -7.11 -6.95
C PRO A 612 -3.92 -6.73 -6.16
N MET A 613 -3.71 -7.39 -5.02
CA MET A 613 -2.55 -7.17 -4.18
C MET A 613 -1.32 -7.89 -4.71
N ARG A 614 -0.17 -7.22 -4.61
CA ARG A 614 1.18 -7.79 -4.80
C ARG A 614 2.05 -7.35 -3.64
N ASP A 615 2.75 -8.28 -3.01
CA ASP A 615 3.64 -8.00 -1.87
C ASP A 615 2.97 -7.14 -0.78
N ASP A 616 1.74 -7.50 -0.41
CA ASP A 616 0.89 -6.77 0.56
C ASP A 616 0.52 -5.32 0.20
N VAL A 617 0.65 -4.94 -1.08
CA VAL A 617 0.22 -3.64 -1.59
C VAL A 617 -0.89 -3.81 -2.63
N ALA A 618 -2.03 -3.17 -2.40
CA ALA A 618 -3.10 -3.06 -3.39
C ALA A 618 -2.79 -1.90 -4.35
N MET A 619 -2.25 -2.24 -5.52
CA MET A 619 -1.86 -1.30 -6.58
C MET A 619 -2.67 -1.55 -7.85
N GLY A 620 -3.23 -0.49 -8.42
CA GLY A 620 -3.98 -0.57 -9.67
C GLY A 620 -3.85 0.69 -10.50
N THR A 621 -4.63 0.76 -11.59
CA THR A 621 -4.66 1.92 -12.47
C THR A 621 -5.98 2.65 -12.32
N VAL A 622 -5.93 3.98 -12.24
CA VAL A 622 -7.08 4.88 -12.26
C VAL A 622 -7.21 5.51 -13.65
N ASP A 623 -8.32 5.23 -14.32
CA ASP A 623 -8.58 5.70 -15.68
C ASP A 623 -9.22 7.09 -15.75
N ALA A 624 -9.79 7.57 -14.65
CA ALA A 624 -10.43 8.88 -14.57
C ALA A 624 -10.08 9.57 -13.26
N PHE A 625 -9.31 10.64 -13.35
CA PHE A 625 -9.02 11.54 -12.23
C PHE A 625 -9.06 12.99 -12.70
N THR A 626 -9.87 13.82 -12.05
CA THR A 626 -10.01 15.24 -12.39
C THR A 626 -9.36 16.11 -11.30
N LEU A 627 -8.42 16.97 -11.70
CA LEU A 627 -7.74 17.91 -10.82
C LEU A 627 -7.81 19.33 -11.41
N GLY A 628 -8.80 20.10 -10.97
CA GLY A 628 -9.07 21.42 -11.53
C GLY A 628 -9.32 21.33 -13.05
N PRO A 629 -8.52 22.00 -13.90
CA PRO A 629 -8.69 21.93 -15.36
C PRO A 629 -8.11 20.64 -16.00
N LEU A 630 -7.51 19.74 -15.21
CA LEU A 630 -6.87 18.53 -15.71
C LEU A 630 -7.82 17.35 -15.62
N THR A 631 -7.92 16.57 -16.71
CA THR A 631 -8.49 15.22 -16.70
C THR A 631 -7.37 14.26 -17.05
N LEU A 632 -7.12 13.31 -16.17
CA LEU A 632 -5.98 12.39 -16.20
C LEU A 632 -6.49 10.95 -16.20
N SER A 633 -5.71 10.08 -16.83
CA SER A 633 -6.03 8.65 -16.99
C SER A 633 -4.75 7.84 -16.95
N GLY A 634 -4.83 6.56 -16.58
CA GLY A 634 -3.67 5.69 -16.54
C GLY A 634 -2.74 5.98 -15.36
N LEU A 635 -3.28 6.51 -14.26
CA LEU A 635 -2.50 6.85 -13.06
C LEU A 635 -2.33 5.61 -12.17
N GLU A 636 -1.12 5.36 -11.69
CA GLU A 636 -0.87 4.32 -10.70
C GLU A 636 -1.47 4.72 -9.34
N SER A 637 -2.35 3.90 -8.79
CA SER A 637 -3.08 4.17 -7.56
C SER A 637 -2.83 3.09 -6.51
N ALA A 638 -2.38 3.52 -5.33
CA ALA A 638 -2.32 2.70 -4.14
C ALA A 638 -3.61 2.83 -3.34
N VAL A 639 -4.12 1.72 -2.81
CA VAL A 639 -5.39 1.69 -2.09
C VAL A 639 -5.21 1.05 -0.71
N ALA A 640 -5.93 1.58 0.29
CA ALA A 640 -6.11 0.85 1.53
C ALA A 640 -7.01 -0.38 1.32
N TYR A 641 -6.84 -1.42 2.12
CA TYR A 641 -7.67 -2.62 2.12
C TYR A 641 -7.96 -3.08 3.55
N THR A 642 -8.93 -3.97 3.73
CA THR A 642 -9.21 -4.59 5.03
C THR A 642 -8.60 -5.99 5.02
N ASP A 643 -7.69 -6.25 5.95
CA ASP A 643 -7.08 -7.58 6.11
C ASP A 643 -8.09 -8.60 6.67
N PRO A 644 -7.81 -9.92 6.60
CA PRO A 644 -8.72 -10.94 7.13
C PRO A 644 -9.03 -10.80 8.64
N GLN A 645 -8.22 -10.06 9.40
CA GLN A 645 -8.44 -9.74 10.81
C GLN A 645 -9.32 -8.49 11.01
N GLY A 646 -9.83 -7.89 9.93
CA GLY A 646 -10.69 -6.72 9.96
C GLY A 646 -9.94 -5.41 10.18
N GLN A 647 -8.61 -5.39 10.06
CA GLN A 647 -7.82 -4.17 10.19
C GLN A 647 -7.64 -3.50 8.83
N ILE A 648 -7.78 -2.18 8.78
CA ILE A 648 -7.45 -1.41 7.59
C ILE A 648 -5.91 -1.38 7.48
N ARG A 649 -5.42 -1.66 6.27
CA ARG A 649 -4.02 -1.70 5.86
C ARG A 649 -3.82 -0.89 4.60
N GLY A 650 -2.58 -0.59 4.27
CA GLY A 650 -2.17 -0.08 2.96
C GLY A 650 -1.56 1.32 3.02
N PHE A 651 -1.37 1.91 1.84
CA PHE A 651 -0.58 3.14 1.70
C PHE A 651 -1.22 4.37 2.37
N PHE A 652 -2.55 4.42 2.47
CA PHE A 652 -3.26 5.56 3.04
C PHE A 652 -4.59 5.18 3.71
N GLU A 653 -4.59 5.14 5.05
CA GLU A 653 -5.74 4.65 5.84
C GLU A 653 -6.59 5.77 6.45
N ARG A 654 -6.08 7.02 6.45
CA ARG A 654 -6.71 8.14 7.15
C ARG A 654 -7.95 8.63 6.41
N VAL A 655 -9.05 8.86 7.15
CA VAL A 655 -10.36 9.30 6.60
C VAL A 655 -10.78 10.70 7.04
N LYS A 656 -10.01 11.31 7.95
CA LYS A 656 -10.22 12.65 8.48
C LYS A 656 -8.91 13.24 9.02
N THR A 657 -8.79 14.55 8.95
CA THR A 657 -7.66 15.29 9.52
C THR A 657 -7.76 15.44 11.04
N SER A 658 -6.70 15.95 11.68
CA SER A 658 -6.67 16.22 13.12
C SER A 658 -7.72 17.21 13.61
N THR A 659 -8.24 18.06 12.71
CA THR A 659 -9.29 19.05 13.00
C THR A 659 -10.68 18.62 12.50
N GLY A 660 -10.79 17.38 11.99
CA GLY A 660 -12.06 16.67 11.81
C GLY A 660 -12.72 16.77 10.43
N PHE A 661 -12.12 17.47 9.46
CA PHE A 661 -12.63 17.48 8.08
C PHE A 661 -12.16 16.26 7.30
N ARG A 662 -12.87 15.93 6.21
CA ARG A 662 -12.56 14.78 5.35
C ARG A 662 -11.15 14.80 4.78
N GLU A 663 -10.61 13.62 4.57
CA GLU A 663 -9.39 13.41 3.80
C GLU A 663 -9.55 12.09 3.06
N ASP A 664 -9.38 12.12 1.75
CA ASP A 664 -9.76 11.03 0.86
C ASP A 664 -8.55 10.37 0.21
N GLY A 665 -7.42 11.09 0.13
CA GLY A 665 -6.19 10.55 -0.43
C GLY A 665 -5.02 11.53 -0.50
N MET A 666 -4.02 11.13 -1.28
CA MET A 666 -2.83 11.91 -1.61
C MET A 666 -2.58 11.89 -3.13
N ILE A 667 -2.01 12.97 -3.65
CA ILE A 667 -1.61 13.12 -5.05
C ILE A 667 -0.09 13.28 -5.08
N GLY A 668 0.57 12.40 -5.85
CA GLY A 668 2.01 12.40 -6.10
C GLY A 668 2.46 13.48 -7.08
N LEU A 669 3.71 13.39 -7.52
CA LEU A 669 4.26 14.32 -8.52
C LEU A 669 3.65 14.12 -9.91
N ALA A 670 3.46 12.87 -10.35
CA ALA A 670 3.12 12.55 -11.73
C ALA A 670 1.83 13.21 -12.26
N PRO A 671 0.71 13.27 -11.50
CA PRO A 671 -0.51 13.95 -11.96
C PRO A 671 -0.28 15.45 -12.27
N LEU A 672 0.61 16.10 -11.52
CA LEU A 672 0.98 17.50 -11.69
C LEU A 672 2.05 17.71 -12.77
N ALA A 673 2.94 16.74 -12.96
CA ALA A 673 4.13 16.83 -13.79
C ALA A 673 3.87 16.77 -15.31
N THR A 674 2.61 16.57 -15.73
CA THR A 674 2.23 16.56 -17.16
C THR A 674 2.47 17.89 -17.86
N ARG A 675 2.55 18.99 -17.09
CA ARG A 675 2.81 20.35 -17.57
C ARG A 675 3.40 21.20 -16.45
N ARG A 676 3.56 22.50 -16.70
CA ARG A 676 3.99 23.43 -15.67
C ARG A 676 2.85 23.68 -14.68
N PHE A 677 3.13 23.56 -13.39
CA PHE A 677 2.23 24.00 -12.33
C PHE A 677 2.90 25.05 -11.43
N THR A 678 2.10 25.99 -10.94
CA THR A 678 2.56 27.12 -10.13
C THR A 678 1.79 27.18 -8.83
N LEU A 679 2.48 26.94 -7.70
CA LEU A 679 1.96 27.17 -6.36
C LEU A 679 2.11 28.65 -6.00
N ASP A 680 0.99 29.32 -5.77
CA ASP A 680 0.96 30.72 -5.37
C ASP A 680 0.37 30.86 -3.95
N PHE A 681 1.24 31.03 -2.96
CA PHE A 681 0.86 31.19 -1.55
C PHE A 681 0.18 32.52 -1.22
N ASP A 682 0.34 33.55 -2.07
CA ASP A 682 -0.30 34.86 -1.93
C ASP A 682 -1.80 34.77 -2.25
N THR A 683 -2.15 34.01 -3.29
CA THR A 683 -3.54 33.79 -3.71
C THR A 683 -4.15 32.48 -3.21
N ARG A 684 -3.33 31.58 -2.64
CA ARG A 684 -3.71 30.21 -2.27
C ARG A 684 -4.28 29.41 -3.44
N ARG A 685 -3.64 29.51 -4.60
CA ARG A 685 -4.06 28.81 -5.81
C ARG A 685 -2.90 28.13 -6.53
N ILE A 686 -3.25 27.08 -7.25
CA ILE A 686 -2.40 26.35 -8.18
C ILE A 686 -2.79 26.72 -9.59
N TYR A 687 -1.85 27.21 -10.39
CA TYR A 687 -2.09 27.53 -11.79
C TYR A 687 -1.41 26.50 -12.68
N PHE A 688 -2.11 26.06 -13.72
CA PHE A 688 -1.58 25.15 -14.71
C PHE A 688 -1.32 25.90 -16.01
N ALA A 689 -0.14 25.69 -16.58
CA ALA A 689 0.26 26.29 -17.85
C ALA A 689 0.70 25.19 -18.81
N ASP A 690 0.25 25.27 -20.05
CA ASP A 690 0.88 24.50 -21.11
C ASP A 690 2.32 25.01 -21.31
N ALA A 691 3.22 24.09 -21.68
CA ALA A 691 4.61 24.46 -21.93
C ALA A 691 4.65 25.63 -22.93
N PRO A 692 5.43 26.70 -22.67
CA PRO A 692 5.58 27.75 -23.66
C PRO A 692 6.05 27.10 -24.97
N PRO A 693 5.45 27.45 -26.13
CA PRO A 693 5.93 26.93 -27.40
C PRO A 693 7.42 27.23 -27.47
N THR A 694 8.20 26.18 -27.73
CA THR A 694 9.66 26.23 -27.76
C THR A 694 10.03 27.50 -28.52
N ALA A 695 10.66 28.46 -27.82
CA ALA A 695 11.11 29.68 -28.49
C ALA A 695 12.01 29.20 -29.62
N ALA A 696 11.53 29.30 -30.86
CA ALA A 696 12.29 28.96 -32.04
C ALA A 696 13.64 29.65 -31.85
N ALA A 697 14.71 28.85 -31.78
CA ALA A 697 16.05 29.35 -31.65
C ALA A 697 16.18 30.49 -32.65
N LYS A 698 16.35 31.73 -32.15
CA LYS A 698 16.73 32.82 -33.03
C LYS A 698 17.98 32.34 -33.72
N GLU A 699 17.87 32.04 -35.02
CA GLU A 699 19.01 31.77 -35.88
C GLU A 699 20.06 32.85 -35.57
N PRO A 700 21.32 32.45 -35.31
CA PRO A 700 22.36 33.43 -35.09
C PRO A 700 22.46 34.28 -36.36
N GLU A 701 22.24 35.59 -36.21
CA GLU A 701 22.48 36.57 -37.25
C GLU A 701 23.88 36.33 -37.83
N ALA A 702 23.91 36.02 -39.12
CA ALA A 702 25.15 35.75 -39.84
C ALA A 702 26.10 36.95 -39.73
N PRO A 703 27.42 36.74 -39.55
CA PRO A 703 28.36 37.83 -39.40
C PRO A 703 28.41 38.65 -40.69
N ALA A 704 28.23 39.96 -40.54
CA ALA A 704 28.34 40.92 -41.62
C ALA A 704 29.69 40.79 -42.33
N LYS A 705 29.67 40.39 -43.61
CA LYS A 705 30.81 40.46 -44.51
C LYS A 705 31.21 41.92 -44.68
N GLY A 706 32.34 42.29 -44.07
CA GLY A 706 33.09 43.46 -44.48
C GLY A 706 33.82 43.17 -45.78
N GLU A 707 33.63 44.00 -46.79
CA GLU A 707 34.59 44.17 -47.87
C GLU A 707 34.43 45.56 -48.53
N GLY A 708 35.52 46.32 -48.54
CA GLY A 708 35.90 47.14 -49.69
C GLY A 708 35.35 48.57 -49.80
N LYS A 709 35.85 49.52 -48.99
CA LYS A 709 35.96 50.93 -49.42
C LYS A 709 37.12 51.07 -50.41
N GLY A 710 36.83 50.97 -51.70
CA GLY A 710 37.68 51.45 -52.80
C GLY A 710 37.22 52.84 -53.26
N LYS A 711 38.13 53.81 -53.27
CA LYS A 711 37.95 55.20 -53.72
C LYS A 711 37.39 55.30 -55.15
N GLY A 712 36.48 56.26 -55.39
CA GLY A 712 36.17 56.66 -56.77
C GLY A 712 35.01 57.65 -56.93
N LYS A 713 35.33 58.95 -56.83
CA LYS A 713 34.69 60.13 -57.47
C LYS A 713 33.26 59.99 -58.05
N GLY A 714 32.38 60.89 -57.58
CA GLY A 714 31.80 61.90 -58.47
C GLY A 714 30.31 61.80 -58.82
N THR A 715 29.59 62.86 -58.38
CA THR A 715 28.44 63.52 -59.07
C THR A 715 27.14 62.73 -59.20
N LYS A 716 26.12 63.09 -58.40
CA LYS A 716 25.06 64.08 -58.70
C LYS A 716 23.92 63.52 -59.56
N ALA A 717 22.78 63.35 -58.89
CA ALA A 717 21.54 64.12 -59.09
C ALA A 717 20.29 63.34 -59.53
N LYS A 718 19.19 63.74 -58.83
CA LYS A 718 17.75 63.69 -59.16
C LYS A 718 17.09 62.31 -59.13
N ALA A 719 16.09 62.07 -58.25
CA ALA A 719 14.72 62.64 -58.23
C ALA A 719 13.96 62.27 -59.51
N ALA A 720 12.74 61.76 -59.52
CA ALA A 720 11.72 61.48 -58.51
C ALA A 720 10.66 60.60 -59.20
N GLU A 721 9.93 59.76 -58.45
CA GLU A 721 8.46 59.66 -58.46
C GLU A 721 8.00 58.83 -57.26
#